data_AF-A0A497QBV9-F1
#
_entry.id   AF-A0A497QBV9-F1
#
_cell.length_a   1.000
_cell.length_b   1.000
_cell.length_c   1.000
_cell.angle_alpha   90.00
_cell.angle_beta   90.00
_cell.angle_gamma   90.00
#
_symmetry.space_group_name_H-M   'P 1'
#
loop_
_entity.id
_entity.type
_entity.pdbx_description
1 polymer ?
#
loop_
_entity_poly.entity_id
_entity_poly.type
_entity_poly.pdbx_seq_one_letter_code
_entity_poly.pdbx_strand_id
1 'polypeptide(L)'
;MSTRVPGVLILLFLLCIQPMAQATPVPNAPPVVSPALTTPTAIHHWSVDIILLNFDESIIDTNTLLASLPLSRDYDAPNVDIHYDIEYRVTFAPSSFTASLRQFMLDHSVSGPDIGTELNVTALEYQKAHPDEPQRIFYPGAGRCIDGNAVEEWLLDNPPVDPPALGYVLYLLNFSEFDASDHSFEHWYDYHPVDPDSGRPQDFFRLEWDNDLNSGVKFEYAGFGGEDNMFVLDPTADQWYLRWAATWWGEPPYSDQPEYAFKDLDTLLQEIDATTSEGMTRVNLYLAQYMNDVVSYLFFPTAHAPIKYVETGRLKSLVFCMDVKEGISVDSLRWVTNAAMQRDHLEELIPFINWTVEVDFLDIDDYPDWMALFDRNSDVIYGKTIVDGAAMFGDIYDNMRPLYVGGEDYGVEVFGVVFIKKNMVMTYAGRTFTGLGGGGQTVIWKSWERYYLSDGVTRKAGVSVIQLHETMHAIGFGHTWEYGHYAGDFSSSPMGYFAFHNGTSSFDQNWAQSTYLDQMAAEVSSELENEWSTVGQTPSPRAALAHKRALEMIDEFVQQFDNMNWSAAHDLLMRAQYWKTKMHYAIIDNEAPRILNVTVSPDNVFDVFDIMVTASGTGSPVERVHLALDVDGSTADYDCEYNGHVWVAHLPPVNTEASLVRLTVTVSDWGMNNASQTITLFEDKPTHEPYPMVIAVTAVTLVTVMAVVVVLLWHRRRAGL
;
A
#
# COMPACT_ATOMS: atom_id res chain seq x y z
N MET A 1 75.10 30.32 -27.91
CA MET A 1 75.54 29.64 -29.15
C MET A 1 74.82 28.32 -29.25
N SER A 2 74.17 28.08 -30.38
CA SER A 2 73.97 26.79 -31.05
C SER A 2 73.29 25.61 -30.31
N THR A 3 72.07 25.32 -30.79
CA THR A 3 71.58 24.02 -31.29
C THR A 3 71.27 22.82 -30.36
N ARG A 4 69.96 22.52 -30.37
CA ARG A 4 69.28 21.24 -30.68
C ARG A 4 69.00 20.22 -29.56
N VAL A 5 67.69 20.02 -29.40
CA VAL A 5 66.88 18.93 -28.79
C VAL A 5 67.11 17.58 -29.52
N PRO A 6 66.70 16.40 -28.98
CA PRO A 6 65.28 15.97 -29.05
C PRO A 6 64.74 15.15 -27.84
N GLY A 7 63.42 15.21 -27.62
CA GLY A 7 62.62 13.97 -27.51
C GLY A 7 61.52 13.87 -26.45
N VAL A 8 60.29 13.73 -26.96
CA VAL A 8 59.07 13.11 -26.40
C VAL A 8 58.09 14.05 -25.64
N LEU A 9 57.13 14.71 -26.30
CA LEU A 9 55.78 14.29 -26.79
C LEU A 9 54.70 14.12 -25.68
N ILE A 10 53.95 15.19 -25.44
CA ILE A 10 52.57 15.23 -24.92
C ILE A 10 51.71 15.77 -26.07
N LEU A 11 50.62 15.08 -26.41
CA LEU A 11 49.71 15.44 -27.49
C LEU A 11 48.36 15.85 -26.88
N LEU A 12 48.09 17.15 -26.96
CA LEU A 12 46.85 17.83 -26.59
C LEU A 12 46.50 18.66 -27.82
N PHE A 13 45.34 18.42 -28.45
CA PHE A 13 44.92 19.23 -29.59
C PHE A 13 43.50 19.77 -29.41
N LEU A 14 43.46 21.10 -29.41
CA LEU A 14 42.29 21.97 -29.43
C LEU A 14 41.51 21.88 -30.75
N LEU A 15 40.18 21.91 -30.57
CA LEU A 15 39.18 22.70 -31.31
C LEU A 15 39.67 23.55 -32.49
N CYS A 16 39.20 23.17 -33.69
CA CYS A 16 39.03 24.07 -34.83
C CYS A 16 37.53 24.27 -35.08
N ILE A 17 37.06 25.50 -34.91
CA ILE A 17 35.74 25.97 -35.34
C ILE A 17 35.88 26.41 -36.80
N GLN A 18 35.06 25.84 -37.69
CA GLN A 18 34.81 26.38 -39.04
C GLN A 18 33.35 26.84 -39.16
N PRO A 19 33.06 27.93 -39.89
CA PRO A 19 31.71 28.44 -40.05
C PRO A 19 31.01 27.71 -41.22
N MET A 20 29.95 26.96 -40.93
CA MET A 20 29.04 26.47 -41.97
C MET A 20 27.91 27.48 -42.22
N ALA A 21 27.62 27.67 -43.50
CA ALA A 21 26.68 28.62 -44.06
C ALA A 21 25.25 28.45 -43.53
N GLN A 22 24.58 29.57 -43.27
CA GLN A 22 23.16 29.65 -42.95
C GLN A 22 22.32 29.16 -44.15
N ALA A 23 21.67 28.01 -43.99
CA ALA A 23 20.53 27.63 -44.79
C ALA A 23 19.33 28.50 -44.38
N THR A 24 18.65 29.09 -45.36
CA THR A 24 17.39 29.79 -45.15
C THR A 24 16.34 28.78 -44.68
N PRO A 25 15.57 29.06 -43.60
CA PRO A 25 14.55 28.14 -43.14
C PRO A 25 13.42 28.07 -44.17
N VAL A 26 13.07 26.87 -44.58
CA VAL A 26 11.75 26.60 -45.19
C VAL A 26 10.71 26.93 -44.11
N PRO A 27 9.66 27.71 -44.40
CA PRO A 27 8.61 27.96 -43.42
C PRO A 27 7.94 26.64 -43.10
N ASN A 28 8.24 26.10 -41.91
CA ASN A 28 7.50 24.97 -41.36
C ASN A 28 6.02 25.39 -41.30
N ALA A 29 5.14 24.52 -41.77
CA ALA A 29 3.72 24.62 -41.43
C ALA A 29 3.63 24.81 -39.91
N PRO A 30 2.75 25.70 -39.40
CA PRO A 30 2.57 25.85 -37.97
C PRO A 30 2.37 24.46 -37.37
N PRO A 31 3.10 24.10 -36.29
CA PRO A 31 2.84 22.85 -35.62
C PRO A 31 1.33 22.80 -35.35
N VAL A 32 0.70 21.70 -35.71
CA VAL A 32 -0.62 21.39 -35.18
C VAL A 32 -0.38 21.32 -33.68
N VAL A 33 -0.71 22.42 -33.00
CA VAL A 33 -0.79 22.45 -31.54
C VAL A 33 -1.94 21.50 -31.24
N SER A 34 -1.60 20.25 -30.97
CA SER A 34 -2.53 19.38 -30.25
C SER A 34 -2.88 20.17 -28.99
N PRO A 35 -4.17 20.37 -28.67
CA PRO A 35 -4.53 20.98 -27.40
C PRO A 35 -3.75 20.22 -26.32
N ALA A 36 -3.05 20.95 -25.45
CA ALA A 36 -2.45 20.33 -24.29
C ALA A 36 -3.59 19.57 -23.60
N LEU A 37 -3.52 18.23 -23.60
CA LEU A 37 -4.37 17.43 -22.73
C LEU A 37 -4.07 17.97 -21.33
N THR A 38 -5.07 18.62 -20.76
CA THR A 38 -5.00 19.06 -19.37
C THR A 38 -5.04 17.77 -18.57
N THR A 39 -4.03 17.56 -17.73
CA THR A 39 -4.02 16.46 -16.78
C THR A 39 -5.32 16.54 -15.98
N PRO A 40 -6.10 15.45 -15.85
CA PRO A 40 -7.31 15.46 -15.02
C PRO A 40 -6.94 15.81 -13.58
N THR A 41 -7.85 16.49 -12.88
CA THR A 41 -7.68 16.82 -11.46
C THR A 41 -8.63 15.98 -10.62
N ALA A 42 -8.11 15.24 -9.66
CA ALA A 42 -8.88 14.60 -8.59
C ALA A 42 -9.02 15.60 -7.43
N ILE A 43 -10.25 15.84 -6.96
CA ILE A 43 -10.53 16.78 -5.87
C ILE A 43 -11.24 16.02 -4.76
N HIS A 44 -10.67 16.05 -3.56
CA HIS A 44 -11.20 15.37 -2.38
C HIS A 44 -11.33 16.31 -1.19
N HIS A 45 -12.42 16.17 -0.43
CA HIS A 45 -12.72 17.03 0.71
C HIS A 45 -12.48 16.28 2.02
N TRP A 46 -11.29 16.46 2.58
CA TRP A 46 -10.86 15.84 3.83
C TRP A 46 -11.31 16.65 5.05
N SER A 47 -11.53 15.96 6.17
CA SER A 47 -11.81 16.58 7.45
C SER A 47 -10.79 16.19 8.52
N VAL A 48 -10.47 17.10 9.43
CA VAL A 48 -9.73 16.81 10.66
C VAL A 48 -10.59 17.24 11.86
N ASP A 49 -11.00 16.27 12.66
CA ASP A 49 -11.68 16.51 13.93
C ASP A 49 -10.66 16.67 15.05
N ILE A 50 -10.50 17.89 15.56
CA ILE A 50 -9.61 18.23 16.68
C ILE A 50 -10.43 18.22 17.97
N ILE A 51 -10.16 17.23 18.83
CA ILE A 51 -10.88 17.02 20.08
C ILE A 51 -10.02 17.49 21.25
N LEU A 52 -10.45 18.56 21.93
CA LEU A 52 -9.78 19.06 23.13
C LEU A 52 -10.32 18.39 24.38
N LEU A 53 -9.42 17.79 25.17
CA LEU A 53 -9.74 17.12 26.42
C LEU A 53 -9.13 17.85 27.60
N ASN A 54 -9.97 18.14 28.59
CA ASN A 54 -9.56 18.77 29.85
C ASN A 54 -8.94 20.19 29.71
N PHE A 55 -9.18 20.87 28.59
CA PHE A 55 -8.86 22.28 28.44
C PHE A 55 -9.95 23.19 29.03
N ASP A 56 -9.54 24.31 29.61
CA ASP A 56 -10.45 25.41 29.91
C ASP A 56 -10.81 26.13 28.60
N GLU A 57 -12.08 26.05 28.19
CA GLU A 57 -12.57 26.69 26.97
C GLU A 57 -12.26 28.20 26.91
N SER A 58 -12.13 28.87 28.07
CA SER A 58 -11.90 30.32 28.12
C SER A 58 -10.49 30.75 27.72
N ILE A 59 -9.52 29.82 27.66
CA ILE A 59 -8.13 30.11 27.24
C ILE A 59 -7.83 29.61 25.82
N ILE A 60 -8.82 29.05 25.12
CA ILE A 60 -8.67 28.55 23.75
C ILE A 60 -9.35 29.50 22.77
N ASP A 61 -8.56 30.06 21.85
CA ASP A 61 -9.02 30.81 20.69
C ASP A 61 -8.84 29.96 19.44
N THR A 62 -9.95 29.37 18.97
CA THR A 62 -9.94 28.46 17.82
C THR A 62 -9.44 29.11 16.54
N ASN A 63 -9.59 30.44 16.37
CA ASN A 63 -9.06 31.11 15.19
C ASN A 63 -7.53 31.12 15.22
N THR A 64 -6.95 31.42 16.37
CA THR A 64 -5.48 31.42 16.55
C THR A 64 -4.93 29.99 16.49
N LEU A 65 -5.64 29.03 17.08
CA LEU A 65 -5.28 27.61 17.08
C LEU A 65 -5.14 27.04 15.66
N LEU A 66 -6.11 27.37 14.78
CA LEU A 66 -6.17 26.83 13.42
C LEU A 66 -5.38 27.66 12.40
N ALA A 67 -4.92 28.87 12.75
CA ALA A 67 -4.37 29.85 11.80
C ALA A 67 -3.15 29.36 11.01
N SER A 68 -2.39 28.40 11.55
CA SER A 68 -1.18 27.87 10.93
C SER A 68 -1.38 26.55 10.19
N LEU A 69 -2.56 25.94 10.27
CA LEU A 69 -2.84 24.66 9.66
C LEU A 69 -3.16 24.83 8.16
N PRO A 70 -2.73 23.89 7.29
CA PRO A 70 -2.96 23.98 5.84
C PRO A 70 -4.44 23.79 5.50
N LEU A 71 -5.00 24.66 4.66
CA LEU A 71 -6.39 24.50 4.19
C LEU A 71 -6.50 23.63 2.93
N SER A 72 -5.37 23.36 2.27
CA SER A 72 -5.31 22.49 1.10
C SER A 72 -3.93 21.88 0.90
N ARG A 73 -3.87 20.83 0.10
CA ARG A 73 -2.65 20.22 -0.43
C ARG A 73 -2.81 19.85 -1.89
N ASP A 74 -1.71 19.96 -2.63
CA ASP A 74 -1.61 19.61 -4.04
C ASP A 74 -0.49 18.59 -4.20
N TYR A 75 -0.76 17.54 -4.98
CA TYR A 75 0.20 16.49 -5.29
C TYR A 75 0.17 16.16 -6.77
N ASP A 76 1.35 16.11 -7.37
CA ASP A 76 1.50 15.88 -8.80
C ASP A 76 1.85 14.41 -9.07
N ALA A 77 0.97 13.70 -9.77
CA ALA A 77 1.25 12.36 -10.29
C ALA A 77 1.37 12.41 -11.83
N PRO A 78 1.95 11.39 -12.50
CA PRO A 78 2.22 11.45 -13.94
C PRO A 78 0.98 11.67 -14.82
N ASN A 79 -0.21 11.23 -14.38
CA ASN A 79 -1.45 11.24 -15.16
C ASN A 79 -2.64 11.90 -14.44
N VAL A 80 -2.45 12.44 -13.23
CA VAL A 80 -3.49 13.12 -12.44
C VAL A 80 -2.87 14.17 -11.52
N ASP A 81 -3.50 15.33 -11.42
CA ASP A 81 -3.21 16.32 -10.37
C ASP A 81 -4.16 16.02 -9.19
N ILE A 82 -3.65 15.81 -7.99
CA ILE A 82 -4.46 15.46 -6.81
C ILE A 82 -4.55 16.67 -5.89
N HIS A 83 -5.78 17.12 -5.63
CA HIS A 83 -6.08 18.26 -4.77
C HIS A 83 -6.90 17.83 -3.56
N TYR A 84 -6.37 18.07 -2.36
CA TYR A 84 -7.10 17.85 -1.11
C TYR A 84 -7.49 19.20 -0.52
N ASP A 85 -8.79 19.42 -0.36
CA ASP A 85 -9.37 20.49 0.46
C ASP A 85 -9.49 19.98 1.91
N ILE A 86 -9.07 20.78 2.89
CA ILE A 86 -9.00 20.34 4.29
C ILE A 86 -9.91 21.22 5.16
N GLU A 87 -10.91 20.60 5.79
CA GLU A 87 -11.78 21.22 6.80
C GLU A 87 -11.33 20.83 8.21
N TYR A 88 -11.27 21.80 9.13
CA TYR A 88 -10.98 21.56 10.54
C TYR A 88 -12.23 21.80 11.39
N ARG A 89 -12.54 20.85 12.28
CA ARG A 89 -13.62 20.98 13.27
C ARG A 89 -13.06 20.82 14.67
N VAL A 90 -13.36 21.77 15.54
CA VAL A 90 -12.85 21.80 16.91
C VAL A 90 -13.97 21.47 17.89
N THR A 91 -13.78 20.43 18.70
CA THR A 91 -14.77 19.97 19.69
C THR A 91 -14.13 19.84 21.07
N PHE A 92 -14.79 20.37 22.10
CA PHE A 92 -14.42 20.09 23.49
C PHE A 92 -15.13 18.83 23.98
N ALA A 93 -14.37 17.86 24.48
CA ALA A 93 -14.93 16.61 24.97
C ALA A 93 -15.79 16.84 26.23
N PRO A 94 -16.94 16.14 26.39
CA PRO A 94 -17.76 16.26 27.59
C PRO A 94 -16.98 15.89 28.86
N SER A 95 -17.21 16.59 29.98
CA SER A 95 -16.47 16.31 31.23
C SER A 95 -16.62 14.87 31.72
N SER A 96 -17.73 14.19 31.43
CA SER A 96 -17.91 12.77 31.74
C SER A 96 -17.01 11.85 30.90
N PHE A 97 -16.74 12.23 29.65
CA PHE A 97 -15.82 11.54 28.77
C PHE A 97 -14.40 11.67 29.29
N THR A 98 -13.96 12.92 29.53
CA THR A 98 -12.65 13.25 30.09
C THR A 98 -12.41 12.53 31.42
N ALA A 99 -13.39 12.50 32.32
CA ALA A 99 -13.28 11.78 33.59
C ALA A 99 -13.12 10.25 33.42
N SER A 100 -13.76 9.67 32.39
CA SER A 100 -13.67 8.24 32.09
C SER A 100 -12.30 7.90 31.52
N LEU A 101 -11.82 8.67 30.54
CA LEU A 101 -10.47 8.53 29.98
C LEU A 101 -9.40 8.71 31.06
N ARG A 102 -9.52 9.77 31.88
CA ARG A 102 -8.65 10.02 33.01
C ARG A 102 -8.53 8.80 33.94
N GLN A 103 -9.66 8.22 34.31
CA GLN A 103 -9.67 7.04 35.18
C GLN A 103 -9.03 5.84 34.47
N PHE A 104 -9.34 5.63 33.19
CA PHE A 104 -8.77 4.56 32.38
C PHE A 104 -7.24 4.65 32.30
N MET A 105 -6.68 5.84 32.02
CA MET A 105 -5.24 6.06 31.99
C MET A 105 -4.59 5.80 33.35
N LEU A 106 -5.23 6.23 34.45
CA LEU A 106 -4.72 5.95 35.79
C LEU A 106 -4.69 4.44 36.09
N ASP A 107 -5.72 3.71 35.65
CA ASP A 107 -5.82 2.26 35.82
C ASP A 107 -4.82 1.48 34.93
N HIS A 108 -4.39 2.07 33.81
CA HIS A 108 -3.41 1.52 32.86
C HIS A 108 -2.07 2.26 32.92
N SER A 109 -1.62 2.62 34.12
CA SER A 109 -0.34 3.29 34.32
C SER A 109 0.50 2.69 35.44
N VAL A 110 1.82 2.86 35.32
CA VAL A 110 2.80 2.49 36.34
C VAL A 110 3.51 3.75 36.81
N SER A 111 3.60 3.94 38.13
CA SER A 111 4.27 5.11 38.73
C SER A 111 5.42 4.71 39.64
N GLY A 112 6.49 5.51 39.67
CA GLY A 112 7.64 5.26 40.54
C GLY A 112 8.85 6.14 40.25
N PRO A 113 9.92 6.02 41.06
CA PRO A 113 11.09 6.90 41.01
C PRO A 113 12.11 6.60 39.88
N ASP A 114 12.00 5.46 39.21
CA ASP A 114 12.92 5.00 38.16
C ASP A 114 12.13 4.43 36.95
N ILE A 115 10.96 4.99 36.69
CA ILE A 115 10.08 4.51 35.60
C ILE A 115 10.39 5.25 34.29
N GLY A 116 10.92 6.49 34.37
CA GLY A 116 11.25 7.35 33.23
C GLY A 116 12.74 7.60 33.05
N THR A 117 13.08 8.58 32.21
CA THR A 117 14.44 8.99 31.88
C THR A 117 14.56 10.51 31.74
N GLU A 118 15.44 11.10 32.53
CA GLU A 118 15.79 12.51 32.47
C GLU A 118 16.98 12.76 31.54
N LEU A 119 16.85 13.76 30.66
CA LEU A 119 17.93 14.24 29.79
C LEU A 119 18.81 15.30 30.49
N ASN A 120 20.11 15.04 30.54
CA ASN A 120 21.12 16.00 30.94
C ASN A 120 21.62 16.80 29.72
N VAL A 121 20.95 17.93 29.47
CA VAL A 121 21.25 18.84 28.35
C VAL A 121 22.70 19.34 28.37
N THR A 122 23.27 19.64 29.54
CA THR A 122 24.65 20.11 29.65
C THR A 122 25.67 19.05 29.21
N ALA A 123 25.47 17.79 29.61
CA ALA A 123 26.32 16.69 29.16
C ALA A 123 26.16 16.44 27.65
N LEU A 124 24.95 16.60 27.12
CA LEU A 124 24.67 16.50 25.70
C LEU A 124 25.37 17.58 24.88
N GLU A 125 25.31 18.85 25.30
CA GLU A 125 26.02 19.96 24.67
C GLU A 125 27.53 19.72 24.66
N TYR A 126 28.08 19.18 25.76
CA TYR A 126 29.49 18.83 25.83
C TYR A 126 29.85 17.75 24.80
N GLN A 127 29.05 16.68 24.73
CA GLN A 127 29.28 15.59 23.77
C GLN A 127 29.13 16.07 22.33
N LYS A 128 28.16 16.96 22.03
CA LYS A 128 28.02 17.57 20.69
C LYS A 128 29.29 18.32 20.29
N ALA A 129 29.91 19.04 21.22
CA ALA A 129 31.16 19.77 20.98
C ALA A 129 32.40 18.84 20.92
N HIS A 130 32.32 17.64 21.51
CA HIS A 130 33.40 16.65 21.56
C HIS A 130 32.87 15.25 21.16
N PRO A 131 32.57 15.00 19.86
CA PRO A 131 31.91 13.77 19.42
C PRO A 131 32.67 12.47 19.74
N ASP A 132 33.98 12.56 19.97
CA ASP A 132 34.85 11.43 20.32
C ASP A 132 34.89 11.16 21.85
N GLU A 133 34.16 11.91 22.66
CA GLU A 133 34.11 11.81 24.12
C GLU A 133 32.68 11.52 24.64
N PRO A 134 32.19 10.27 24.52
CA PRO A 134 30.84 9.90 24.96
C PRO A 134 30.55 10.28 26.40
N GLN A 135 29.36 10.83 26.65
CA GLN A 135 28.89 11.24 27.97
C GLN A 135 27.72 10.39 28.44
N ARG A 136 27.54 10.31 29.75
CA ARG A 136 26.26 9.90 30.34
C ARG A 136 25.31 11.09 30.31
N ILE A 137 24.37 11.05 29.38
CA ILE A 137 23.39 12.10 29.13
C ILE A 137 22.00 11.73 29.65
N PHE A 138 21.78 10.48 30.04
CA PHE A 138 20.52 10.01 30.60
C PHE A 138 20.64 9.52 32.04
N TYR A 139 19.64 9.87 32.85
CA TYR A 139 19.50 9.50 34.26
C TYR A 139 18.09 8.96 34.52
N PRO A 140 17.91 8.03 35.49
CA PRO A 140 16.57 7.58 35.88
C PRO A 140 15.71 8.77 36.34
N GLY A 141 14.48 8.81 35.85
CA GLY A 141 13.48 9.83 36.20
C GLY A 141 12.29 9.23 36.95
N ALA A 142 11.68 10.05 37.81
CA ALA A 142 10.45 9.71 38.51
C ALA A 142 9.23 10.15 37.70
N GLY A 143 8.19 9.30 37.65
CA GLY A 143 6.97 9.68 36.96
C GLY A 143 5.94 8.57 36.80
N ARG A 144 5.03 8.77 35.83
CA ARG A 144 3.92 7.90 35.46
C ARG A 144 4.00 7.55 33.97
N CYS A 145 4.30 6.28 33.70
CA CYS A 145 4.21 5.71 32.37
C CYS A 145 2.78 5.17 32.15
N ILE A 146 2.07 5.72 31.16
CA ILE A 146 0.72 5.32 30.75
C ILE A 146 0.84 4.41 29.52
N ASP A 147 0.08 3.30 29.49
CA ASP A 147 0.03 2.41 28.33
C ASP A 147 -0.69 3.10 27.16
N GLY A 148 0.07 3.53 26.14
CA GLY A 148 -0.43 4.25 24.98
C GLY A 148 -1.30 3.37 24.06
N ASN A 149 -0.95 2.09 23.89
CA ASN A 149 -1.74 1.14 23.09
C ASN A 149 -3.14 0.98 23.71
N ALA A 150 -3.20 0.79 25.04
CA ALA A 150 -4.48 0.66 25.73
C ALA A 150 -5.33 1.94 25.60
N VAL A 151 -4.71 3.12 25.62
CA VAL A 151 -5.42 4.40 25.47
C VAL A 151 -5.94 4.58 24.04
N GLU A 152 -5.15 4.26 23.01
CA GLU A 152 -5.60 4.31 21.62
C GLU A 152 -6.78 3.36 21.38
N GLU A 153 -6.67 2.09 21.80
CA GLU A 153 -7.76 1.11 21.69
C GLU A 153 -9.04 1.62 22.40
N TRP A 154 -8.90 2.22 23.59
CA TRP A 154 -10.04 2.77 24.30
C TRP A 154 -10.69 3.96 23.57
N LEU A 155 -9.90 4.84 22.96
CA LEU A 155 -10.40 5.98 22.18
C LEU A 155 -11.11 5.52 20.89
N LEU A 156 -10.62 4.46 20.26
CA LEU A 156 -11.26 3.80 19.12
C LEU A 156 -12.63 3.21 19.47
N ASP A 157 -12.71 2.53 20.61
CA ASP A 157 -13.96 1.92 21.09
C ASP A 157 -14.95 2.94 21.66
N ASN A 158 -14.47 4.12 22.05
CA ASN A 158 -15.25 5.14 22.74
C ASN A 158 -14.99 6.53 22.13
N PRO A 159 -15.27 6.78 20.84
CA PRO A 159 -15.04 8.11 20.29
C PRO A 159 -16.09 9.09 20.84
N PRO A 160 -15.71 10.31 21.26
CA PRO A 160 -16.65 11.29 21.82
C PRO A 160 -17.56 11.92 20.75
N VAL A 161 -17.18 11.79 19.48
CA VAL A 161 -17.92 12.19 18.28
C VAL A 161 -17.73 11.11 17.20
N ASP A 162 -18.65 11.01 16.25
CA ASP A 162 -18.47 10.12 15.11
C ASP A 162 -17.24 10.59 14.29
N PRO A 163 -16.27 9.72 13.99
CA PRO A 163 -15.12 10.07 13.15
C PRO A 163 -15.54 10.52 11.74
N PRO A 164 -14.72 11.33 11.05
CA PRO A 164 -15.01 11.73 9.67
C PRO A 164 -14.95 10.52 8.73
N ALA A 165 -15.81 10.51 7.70
CA ALA A 165 -15.80 9.43 6.70
C ALA A 165 -14.52 9.42 5.85
N LEU A 166 -14.05 10.61 5.46
CA LEU A 166 -12.74 10.86 4.83
C LEU A 166 -11.98 11.87 5.68
N GLY A 167 -11.07 11.40 6.52
CA GLY A 167 -10.43 12.29 7.48
C GLY A 167 -9.67 11.63 8.60
N TYR A 168 -9.24 12.47 9.53
CA TYR A 168 -8.47 12.09 10.70
C TYR A 168 -9.06 12.69 11.98
N VAL A 169 -8.77 12.06 13.13
CA VAL A 169 -9.09 12.60 14.46
C VAL A 169 -7.80 12.93 15.20
N LEU A 170 -7.68 14.16 15.70
CA LEU A 170 -6.58 14.59 16.55
C LEU A 170 -7.10 14.85 17.97
N TYR A 171 -6.71 14.01 18.92
CA TYR A 171 -6.98 14.23 20.34
C TYR A 171 -5.88 15.12 20.92
N LEU A 172 -6.26 16.30 21.42
CA LEU A 172 -5.38 17.20 22.14
C LEU A 172 -5.70 17.14 23.63
N LEU A 173 -4.76 16.65 24.43
CA LEU A 173 -4.97 16.34 25.84
C LEU A 173 -4.36 17.43 26.74
N ASN A 174 -4.87 17.54 27.96
CA ASN A 174 -4.25 18.34 29.01
C ASN A 174 -4.43 17.60 30.33
N PHE A 175 -3.45 16.79 30.70
CA PHE A 175 -3.44 16.04 31.96
C PHE A 175 -2.32 16.48 32.90
N SER A 176 -1.97 17.77 32.87
CA SER A 176 -1.07 18.42 33.83
C SER A 176 -1.37 18.16 35.33
N GLU A 177 -2.57 17.67 35.66
CA GLU A 177 -2.89 17.20 37.01
C GLU A 177 -2.21 15.87 37.40
N PHE A 178 -1.61 15.16 36.45
CA PHE A 178 -0.80 13.96 36.69
C PHE A 178 0.62 14.31 37.14
N ASP A 179 1.06 15.53 36.88
CA ASP A 179 2.41 16.01 37.16
C ASP A 179 2.49 16.68 38.54
N ALA A 180 3.71 16.72 39.07
CA ALA A 180 4.00 17.53 40.25
C ALA A 180 4.26 18.98 39.82
N SER A 181 3.75 19.93 40.60
CA SER A 181 3.93 21.38 40.32
C SER A 181 5.39 21.86 40.30
N ASP A 182 6.33 21.04 40.76
CA ASP A 182 7.77 21.31 40.74
C ASP A 182 8.54 20.46 39.71
N HIS A 183 7.83 19.76 38.82
CA HIS A 183 8.39 18.89 37.78
C HIS A 183 9.28 17.76 38.32
N SER A 184 9.10 17.39 39.61
CA SER A 184 9.80 16.24 40.21
C SER A 184 9.15 14.90 39.89
N PHE A 185 8.00 14.93 39.21
CA PHE A 185 7.22 13.76 38.81
C PHE A 185 6.41 14.15 37.57
N GLU A 186 6.67 13.50 36.45
CA GLU A 186 6.00 13.75 35.17
C GLU A 186 5.18 12.55 34.69
N HIS A 187 4.32 12.73 33.71
CA HIS A 187 3.64 11.66 32.98
C HIS A 187 4.04 11.60 31.51
N TRP A 188 3.90 10.42 30.90
CA TRP A 188 4.13 10.17 29.48
C TRP A 188 3.44 8.88 29.04
N TYR A 189 3.47 8.59 27.75
CA TYR A 189 2.92 7.38 27.17
C TYR A 189 4.02 6.41 26.71
N ASP A 190 3.75 5.11 26.76
CA ASP A 190 4.60 4.05 26.22
C ASP A 190 3.77 3.16 25.27
N TYR A 191 4.28 2.98 24.05
CA TYR A 191 3.65 2.21 22.97
C TYR A 191 4.26 0.80 22.81
N HIS A 192 5.20 0.44 23.68
CA HIS A 192 5.83 -0.88 23.78
C HIS A 192 6.33 -1.49 22.44
N PRO A 193 7.08 -0.75 21.59
CA PRO A 193 7.54 -1.28 20.31
C PRO A 193 8.40 -2.54 20.48
N VAL A 194 8.22 -3.52 19.60
CA VAL A 194 8.94 -4.80 19.60
C VAL A 194 9.68 -4.96 18.28
N ASP A 195 10.97 -5.29 18.36
CA ASP A 195 11.76 -5.65 17.18
C ASP A 195 11.24 -6.96 16.58
N PRO A 196 10.81 -6.98 15.31
CA PRO A 196 10.12 -8.13 14.72
C PRO A 196 11.02 -9.32 14.43
N ASP A 197 12.33 -9.08 14.29
CA ASP A 197 13.30 -10.10 13.97
C ASP A 197 13.74 -10.89 15.23
N SER A 198 13.80 -10.22 16.38
CA SER A 198 14.23 -10.79 17.67
C SER A 198 13.10 -11.05 18.66
N GLY A 199 11.94 -10.40 18.51
CA GLY A 199 10.81 -10.44 19.43
C GLY A 199 11.08 -9.75 20.77
N ARG A 200 12.08 -8.86 20.83
CA ARG A 200 12.44 -8.13 22.05
C ARG A 200 11.88 -6.72 22.03
N PRO A 201 11.58 -6.13 23.21
CA PRO A 201 11.31 -4.69 23.29
C PRO A 201 12.42 -3.92 22.60
N GLN A 202 12.01 -2.98 21.76
CA GLN A 202 12.95 -2.16 21.04
C GLN A 202 13.71 -1.29 22.03
N ASP A 203 15.04 -1.43 22.01
CA ASP A 203 15.94 -0.76 22.94
C ASP A 203 16.45 0.55 22.33
N PHE A 204 16.93 0.56 21.07
CA PHE A 204 17.14 1.79 20.26
C PHE A 204 17.84 1.54 18.89
N PHE A 205 17.98 2.59 18.05
CA PHE A 205 18.69 2.58 16.76
C PHE A 205 19.70 3.73 16.44
N ARG A 206 19.72 4.88 17.11
CA ARG A 206 20.65 5.98 16.75
C ARG A 206 22.04 5.84 17.39
N LEU A 207 23.07 6.10 16.60
CA LEU A 207 24.46 5.74 16.87
C LEU A 207 25.17 6.66 17.87
N GLU A 208 24.70 7.90 18.05
CA GLU A 208 25.46 8.92 18.77
C GLU A 208 25.47 8.72 20.30
N TRP A 209 24.56 7.94 20.85
CA TRP A 209 24.52 7.62 22.28
C TRP A 209 24.35 6.13 22.58
N ASP A 210 24.30 5.26 21.56
CA ASP A 210 24.23 3.79 21.71
C ASP A 210 25.58 3.29 22.23
N ASN A 211 25.77 3.50 23.54
CA ASN A 211 26.98 3.16 24.27
C ASN A 211 26.64 2.79 25.72
N ASP A 212 27.58 2.12 26.37
CA ASP A 212 27.39 1.56 27.72
C ASP A 212 27.09 2.62 28.81
N LEU A 213 27.32 3.92 28.57
CA LEU A 213 27.00 4.97 29.53
C LEU A 213 25.51 5.32 29.57
N ASN A 214 24.77 5.01 28.50
CA ASN A 214 23.36 5.36 28.31
C ASN A 214 22.49 4.11 28.08
N SER A 215 22.75 3.04 28.82
CA SER A 215 21.93 1.82 28.75
C SER A 215 20.57 2.00 29.43
N GLY A 216 19.51 1.43 28.85
CA GLY A 216 18.20 1.32 29.51
C GLY A 216 17.36 2.58 29.52
N VAL A 217 17.55 3.45 28.52
CA VAL A 217 16.73 4.64 28.27
C VAL A 217 15.26 4.25 28.11
N LYS A 218 14.36 5.03 28.71
CA LYS A 218 12.92 4.93 28.56
C LYS A 218 12.45 5.98 27.58
N PHE A 219 11.63 5.57 26.62
CA PHE A 219 11.03 6.50 25.68
C PHE A 219 9.77 7.08 26.30
N GLU A 220 9.73 8.40 26.33
CA GLU A 220 8.63 9.17 26.88
C GLU A 220 7.95 9.84 25.70
N TYR A 221 6.80 9.28 25.33
CA TYR A 221 6.02 9.73 24.19
C TYR A 221 4.97 10.73 24.67
N ALA A 222 4.95 11.93 24.11
CA ALA A 222 3.87 12.90 24.32
C ALA A 222 2.77 12.81 23.23
N GLY A 223 3.05 12.12 22.13
CA GLY A 223 2.04 11.80 21.12
C GLY A 223 2.24 10.39 20.56
N PHE A 224 1.14 9.76 20.15
CA PHE A 224 1.10 8.39 19.64
C PHE A 224 -0.15 8.19 18.79
N GLY A 225 -0.13 7.18 17.92
CA GLY A 225 -1.26 6.83 17.08
C GLY A 225 -0.85 6.12 15.80
N GLY A 226 -1.84 5.63 15.06
CA GLY A 226 -1.66 5.11 13.71
C GLY A 226 -2.10 3.67 13.53
N GLU A 227 -2.71 3.04 14.53
CA GLU A 227 -3.49 1.81 14.32
C GLU A 227 -4.76 2.09 13.51
N ASP A 228 -5.33 3.28 13.65
CA ASP A 228 -6.45 3.81 12.85
C ASP A 228 -6.20 5.28 12.51
N ASN A 229 -7.16 5.98 11.92
CA ASN A 229 -7.09 7.36 11.46
C ASN A 229 -7.15 8.38 12.60
N MET A 230 -6.50 8.09 13.73
CA MET A 230 -6.43 8.98 14.88
C MET A 230 -5.01 9.13 15.43
N PHE A 231 -4.74 10.31 15.98
CA PHE A 231 -3.51 10.61 16.68
C PHE A 231 -3.81 11.32 18.00
N VAL A 232 -3.09 10.94 19.04
CA VAL A 232 -3.12 11.56 20.35
C VAL A 232 -1.91 12.46 20.49
N LEU A 233 -2.12 13.68 20.95
CA LEU A 233 -1.07 14.61 21.35
C LEU A 233 -1.43 15.18 22.72
N ASP A 234 -0.55 14.96 23.70
CA ASP A 234 -0.64 15.50 25.04
C ASP A 234 0.51 16.48 25.27
N PRO A 235 0.28 17.79 25.07
CA PRO A 235 1.33 18.78 25.28
C PRO A 235 1.76 18.95 26.74
N THR A 236 1.09 18.28 27.69
CA THR A 236 1.51 18.26 29.11
C THR A 236 2.37 17.05 29.46
N ALA A 237 2.48 16.05 28.58
CA ALA A 237 3.35 14.90 28.82
C ALA A 237 4.83 15.25 28.63
N ASP A 238 5.72 14.64 29.42
CA ASP A 238 7.16 14.81 29.22
C ASP A 238 7.59 14.19 27.89
N GLN A 239 8.46 14.91 27.19
CA GLN A 239 9.12 14.47 25.98
C GLN A 239 10.56 14.98 25.98
N TRP A 240 11.45 14.24 26.64
CA TRP A 240 12.88 14.56 26.60
C TRP A 240 13.45 14.55 25.17
N TYR A 241 12.82 13.82 24.23
CA TYR A 241 13.31 13.65 22.86
C TYR A 241 13.41 14.96 22.08
N LEU A 242 12.39 15.82 22.10
CA LEU A 242 12.44 17.10 21.38
C LEU A 242 13.57 17.99 21.91
N ARG A 243 13.75 17.98 23.24
CA ARG A 243 14.85 18.69 23.90
C ARG A 243 16.20 18.17 23.41
N TRP A 244 16.34 16.84 23.32
CA TRP A 244 17.55 16.23 22.78
C TRP A 244 17.76 16.60 21.31
N ALA A 245 16.74 16.46 20.47
CA ALA A 245 16.80 16.73 19.04
C ALA A 245 17.19 18.18 18.78
N ALA A 246 16.51 19.11 19.43
CA ALA A 246 16.81 20.53 19.36
C ALA A 246 18.25 20.86 19.80
N THR A 247 18.75 20.22 20.86
CA THR A 247 20.12 20.43 21.34
C THR A 247 21.16 19.80 20.40
N TRP A 248 21.00 18.52 20.04
CA TRP A 248 21.97 17.76 19.26
C TRP A 248 22.09 18.28 17.84
N TRP A 249 20.96 18.53 17.20
CA TRP A 249 20.91 19.02 15.83
C TRP A 249 21.10 20.54 15.78
N GLY A 250 20.32 21.31 16.52
CA GLY A 250 20.50 22.77 16.66
C GLY A 250 20.47 23.57 15.35
N GLU A 251 19.89 22.99 14.30
CA GLU A 251 19.70 23.61 12.98
C GLU A 251 18.20 23.92 12.79
N PRO A 252 17.83 24.79 11.83
CA PRO A 252 16.43 25.08 11.53
C PRO A 252 15.61 23.81 11.32
N PRO A 253 14.34 23.78 11.77
CA PRO A 253 13.58 24.81 12.49
C PRO A 253 13.93 24.96 13.99
N TYR A 254 14.70 24.06 14.60
CA TYR A 254 15.06 24.17 16.04
C TYR A 254 15.91 25.41 16.36
N SER A 255 16.58 25.99 15.37
CA SER A 255 17.24 27.29 15.50
C SER A 255 16.27 28.42 15.87
N ASP A 256 15.00 28.29 15.54
CA ASP A 256 13.95 29.26 15.85
C ASP A 256 13.42 29.08 17.27
N GLN A 257 13.94 28.08 18.00
CA GLN A 257 13.64 27.76 19.38
C GLN A 257 12.13 27.63 19.65
N PRO A 258 11.41 26.75 18.92
CA PRO A 258 10.00 26.54 19.17
C PRO A 258 9.78 26.11 20.62
N GLU A 259 8.88 26.80 21.34
CA GLU A 259 8.75 26.62 22.78
C GLU A 259 8.38 25.17 23.18
N TYR A 260 7.54 24.51 22.37
CA TYR A 260 7.13 23.11 22.57
C TYR A 260 8.28 22.10 22.50
N ALA A 261 9.40 22.46 21.87
CA ALA A 261 10.58 21.60 21.86
C ALA A 261 11.38 21.63 23.17
N PHE A 262 11.11 22.61 24.04
CA PHE A 262 11.85 22.84 25.29
C PHE A 262 10.99 22.76 26.55
N LYS A 263 9.67 22.92 26.41
CA LYS A 263 8.72 23.02 27.51
C LYS A 263 7.44 22.28 27.15
N ASP A 264 6.94 21.48 28.08
CA ASP A 264 5.54 21.08 28.13
C ASP A 264 4.64 22.31 28.41
N LEU A 265 3.34 22.11 28.24
CA LEU A 265 2.33 23.15 28.32
C LEU A 265 2.19 23.70 29.74
N ASP A 266 2.30 22.89 30.77
CA ASP A 266 2.17 23.34 32.15
C ASP A 266 3.39 24.13 32.62
N THR A 267 4.61 23.82 32.15
CA THR A 267 5.77 24.73 32.30
C THR A 267 5.47 26.10 31.68
N LEU A 268 4.92 26.13 30.46
CA LEU A 268 4.54 27.40 29.81
C LEU A 268 3.50 28.16 30.65
N LEU A 269 2.46 27.47 31.14
CA LEU A 269 1.38 28.07 31.92
C LEU A 269 1.84 28.63 33.27
N GLN A 270 2.95 28.13 33.84
CA GLN A 270 3.56 28.73 35.04
C GLN A 270 4.25 30.07 34.76
N GLU A 271 4.66 30.34 33.52
CA GLU A 271 5.37 31.55 33.12
C GLU A 271 4.46 32.69 32.65
N ILE A 272 3.19 32.40 32.33
CA ILE A 272 2.26 33.35 31.70
C ILE A 272 0.90 33.41 32.42
N ASP A 273 0.19 34.53 32.23
CA ASP A 273 -1.22 34.63 32.61
C ASP A 273 -2.11 34.37 31.39
N ALA A 274 -2.56 33.12 31.24
CA ALA A 274 -3.41 32.67 30.14
C ALA A 274 -4.79 33.36 30.09
N THR A 275 -5.20 34.08 31.15
CA THR A 275 -6.48 34.83 31.17
C THR A 275 -6.38 36.20 30.49
N THR A 276 -5.15 36.65 30.18
CA THR A 276 -4.91 37.86 29.40
C THR A 276 -4.91 37.55 27.91
N SER A 277 -5.23 38.53 27.06
CA SER A 277 -5.20 38.33 25.60
C SER A 277 -3.82 37.93 25.07
N GLU A 278 -2.75 38.44 25.68
CA GLU A 278 -1.36 38.08 25.33
C GLU A 278 -1.04 36.63 25.73
N GLY A 279 -1.36 36.23 26.96
CA GLY A 279 -1.16 34.85 27.42
C GLY A 279 -1.98 33.85 26.62
N MET A 280 -3.27 34.14 26.40
CA MET A 280 -4.15 33.32 25.56
C MET A 280 -3.60 33.15 24.14
N THR A 281 -3.08 34.22 23.54
CA THR A 281 -2.45 34.14 22.21
C THR A 281 -1.23 33.23 22.23
N ARG A 282 -0.36 33.33 23.26
CA ARG A 282 0.84 32.50 23.38
C ARG A 282 0.52 31.02 23.58
N VAL A 283 -0.49 30.67 24.38
CA VAL A 283 -0.98 29.30 24.53
C VAL A 283 -1.47 28.74 23.19
N ASN A 284 -2.33 29.47 22.47
CA ASN A 284 -2.88 28.97 21.23
C ASN A 284 -1.84 28.89 20.11
N LEU A 285 -0.84 29.78 20.07
CA LEU A 285 0.30 29.66 19.16
C LEU A 285 1.18 28.45 19.48
N TYR A 286 1.44 28.20 20.77
CA TYR A 286 2.17 27.01 21.22
C TYR A 286 1.47 25.73 20.75
N LEU A 287 0.17 25.61 21.02
CA LEU A 287 -0.62 24.44 20.60
C LEU A 287 -0.69 24.32 19.07
N ALA A 288 -0.91 25.43 18.37
CA ALA A 288 -0.97 25.45 16.90
C ALA A 288 0.34 24.95 16.26
N GLN A 289 1.49 25.38 16.77
CA GLN A 289 2.79 24.93 16.28
C GLN A 289 2.98 23.43 16.52
N TYR A 290 2.64 22.95 17.71
CA TYR A 290 2.78 21.53 18.06
C TYR A 290 1.85 20.65 17.21
N MET A 291 0.59 21.07 17.02
CA MET A 291 -0.39 20.38 16.17
C MET A 291 -0.02 20.44 14.69
N ASN A 292 0.57 21.54 14.23
CA ASN A 292 0.94 21.68 12.82
C ASN A 292 1.93 20.60 12.37
N ASP A 293 2.81 20.15 13.25
CA ASP A 293 3.72 19.04 12.93
C ASP A 293 2.90 17.79 12.56
N VAL A 294 1.92 17.41 13.39
CA VAL A 294 1.03 16.26 13.12
C VAL A 294 0.24 16.45 11.83
N VAL A 295 -0.40 17.60 11.66
CA VAL A 295 -1.27 17.83 10.50
C VAL A 295 -0.47 17.92 9.19
N SER A 296 0.63 18.65 9.19
CA SER A 296 1.39 18.95 7.97
C SER A 296 2.35 17.84 7.54
N TYR A 297 2.75 16.94 8.45
CA TYR A 297 3.74 15.91 8.13
C TYR A 297 3.23 14.48 8.33
N LEU A 298 2.24 14.23 9.20
CA LEU A 298 1.63 12.91 9.36
C LEU A 298 0.34 12.77 8.54
N PHE A 299 -0.66 13.64 8.76
CA PHE A 299 -1.97 13.51 8.11
C PHE A 299 -1.95 13.87 6.62
N PHE A 300 -1.25 14.95 6.29
CA PHE A 300 -1.15 15.48 4.94
C PHE A 300 0.31 15.79 4.57
N PRO A 301 1.14 14.75 4.43
CA PRO A 301 2.59 14.87 4.33
C PRO A 301 3.00 15.73 3.13
N THR A 302 4.00 16.58 3.33
CA THR A 302 4.60 17.42 2.28
C THR A 302 5.72 16.72 1.51
N ALA A 303 6.37 15.74 2.15
CA ALA A 303 7.59 15.12 1.64
C ALA A 303 7.32 13.85 0.81
N HIS A 304 6.08 13.37 0.75
CA HIS A 304 5.74 12.15 0.03
C HIS A 304 5.45 12.44 -1.45
N ALA A 305 5.94 11.57 -2.33
CA ALA A 305 5.48 11.50 -3.71
C ALA A 305 4.27 10.55 -3.81
N PRO A 306 3.30 10.82 -4.72
CA PRO A 306 2.24 9.88 -5.05
C PRO A 306 2.79 8.51 -5.45
N ILE A 307 2.16 7.44 -4.97
CA ILE A 307 2.62 6.09 -5.27
C ILE A 307 2.23 5.69 -6.68
N LYS A 308 3.22 5.29 -7.49
CA LYS A 308 3.02 4.92 -8.88
C LYS A 308 1.94 3.83 -9.04
N TYR A 309 0.96 4.09 -9.90
CA TYR A 309 -0.02 3.08 -10.33
C TYR A 309 0.64 1.99 -11.19
N VAL A 310 0.71 0.75 -10.67
CA VAL A 310 1.30 -0.43 -11.31
C VAL A 310 0.65 -1.73 -10.81
N GLU A 311 0.72 -2.81 -11.59
CA GLU A 311 0.19 -4.13 -11.19
C GLU A 311 1.19 -4.99 -10.39
N THR A 312 2.48 -4.81 -10.63
CA THR A 312 3.55 -5.68 -10.09
C THR A 312 4.68 -4.88 -9.46
N GLY A 313 5.22 -5.41 -8.36
CA GLY A 313 6.32 -4.83 -7.62
C GLY A 313 7.36 -5.87 -7.22
N ARG A 314 8.62 -5.48 -7.13
CA ARG A 314 9.71 -6.35 -6.66
C ARG A 314 10.58 -5.68 -5.61
N LEU A 315 10.91 -6.41 -4.55
CA LEU A 315 12.01 -6.11 -3.64
C LEU A 315 13.02 -7.26 -3.67
N LYS A 316 14.26 -6.97 -4.09
CA LYS A 316 15.36 -7.93 -4.03
C LYS A 316 16.43 -7.40 -3.09
N SER A 317 16.73 -8.10 -2.00
CA SER A 317 17.75 -7.68 -1.03
C SER A 317 18.89 -8.71 -0.91
N LEU A 318 20.13 -8.22 -0.89
CA LEU A 318 21.33 -9.02 -0.64
C LEU A 318 21.90 -8.69 0.74
N VAL A 319 22.07 -9.69 1.60
CA VAL A 319 22.65 -9.55 2.94
C VAL A 319 24.05 -10.14 2.95
N PHE A 320 25.07 -9.29 2.97
CA PHE A 320 26.48 -9.69 3.00
C PHE A 320 27.01 -9.84 4.42
N CYS A 321 27.48 -11.03 4.73
CA CYS A 321 28.29 -11.30 5.91
C CYS A 321 29.76 -11.00 5.60
N MET A 322 30.31 -9.93 6.20
CA MET A 322 31.63 -9.42 5.81
C MET A 322 32.81 -10.14 6.47
N ASP A 323 32.58 -10.77 7.62
CA ASP A 323 33.65 -11.26 8.50
C ASP A 323 33.58 -12.79 8.70
N VAL A 324 33.26 -13.55 7.63
CA VAL A 324 33.16 -15.02 7.69
C VAL A 324 34.50 -15.67 8.10
N LYS A 325 35.62 -15.18 7.56
CA LYS A 325 36.96 -15.58 7.99
C LYS A 325 37.28 -15.29 9.45
N GLU A 326 36.59 -14.34 10.06
CA GLU A 326 36.73 -14.00 11.49
C GLU A 326 35.74 -14.74 12.39
N GLY A 327 35.04 -15.73 11.84
CA GLY A 327 34.17 -16.65 12.57
C GLY A 327 32.69 -16.29 12.59
N ILE A 328 32.24 -15.26 11.86
CA ILE A 328 30.81 -14.94 11.73
C ILE A 328 30.22 -15.76 10.58
N SER A 329 29.43 -16.80 10.87
CA SER A 329 28.80 -17.59 9.81
C SER A 329 27.60 -16.88 9.18
N VAL A 330 27.38 -17.06 7.87
CA VAL A 330 26.17 -16.60 7.17
C VAL A 330 24.89 -17.09 7.87
N ASP A 331 24.87 -18.36 8.29
CA ASP A 331 23.70 -18.95 8.97
C ASP A 331 23.36 -18.26 10.29
N SER A 332 24.35 -17.68 10.99
CA SER A 332 24.09 -16.92 12.21
C SER A 332 23.28 -15.65 11.96
N LEU A 333 23.27 -15.13 10.73
CA LEU A 333 22.60 -13.87 10.39
C LEU A 333 21.25 -14.07 9.71
N ARG A 334 20.82 -15.31 9.40
CA ARG A 334 19.55 -15.59 8.70
C ARG A 334 18.28 -15.11 9.42
N TRP A 335 18.39 -14.72 10.69
CA TRP A 335 17.27 -14.20 11.46
C TRP A 335 17.11 -12.68 11.34
N VAL A 336 18.13 -11.95 10.85
CA VAL A 336 18.14 -10.49 10.93
C VAL A 336 17.13 -9.83 9.98
N THR A 337 16.60 -10.57 9.00
CA THR A 337 15.46 -10.16 8.18
C THR A 337 14.88 -11.36 7.44
N ASN A 338 13.67 -11.22 6.88
CA ASN A 338 12.97 -12.28 6.18
C ASN A 338 12.12 -11.73 5.00
N ALA A 339 12.16 -12.42 3.86
CA ALA A 339 11.40 -12.05 2.66
C ALA A 339 9.88 -12.06 2.85
N ALA A 340 9.33 -13.02 3.60
CA ALA A 340 7.90 -13.09 3.87
C ALA A 340 7.44 -11.87 4.68
N MET A 341 8.16 -11.52 5.74
CA MET A 341 7.84 -10.34 6.56
C MET A 341 7.90 -9.04 5.73
N GLN A 342 8.94 -8.85 4.92
CA GLN A 342 9.04 -7.68 4.03
C GLN A 342 7.88 -7.64 3.02
N ARG A 343 7.46 -8.79 2.48
CA ARG A 343 6.31 -8.87 1.58
C ARG A 343 5.01 -8.54 2.30
N ASP A 344 4.79 -9.12 3.47
CA ASP A 344 3.56 -8.93 4.25
C ASP A 344 3.35 -7.43 4.55
N HIS A 345 4.42 -6.68 4.87
CA HIS A 345 4.33 -5.22 5.07
C HIS A 345 4.11 -4.41 3.79
N LEU A 346 4.67 -4.84 2.65
CA LEU A 346 4.40 -4.18 1.36
C LEU A 346 2.97 -4.44 0.88
N GLU A 347 2.43 -5.64 1.14
CA GLU A 347 1.05 -6.01 0.88
C GLU A 347 0.07 -5.30 1.84
N GLU A 348 0.49 -5.06 3.09
CA GLU A 348 -0.25 -4.22 4.05
C GLU A 348 -0.34 -2.76 3.56
N LEU A 349 0.79 -2.19 3.11
CA LEU A 349 0.84 -0.82 2.61
C LEU A 349 -0.01 -0.62 1.35
N ILE A 350 0.17 -1.50 0.35
CA ILE A 350 -0.48 -1.43 -0.96
C ILE A 350 -0.91 -2.84 -1.40
N PRO A 351 -2.12 -3.28 -1.00
CA PRO A 351 -2.60 -4.62 -1.31
C PRO A 351 -2.95 -4.84 -2.80
N PHE A 352 -2.91 -3.77 -3.60
CA PHE A 352 -3.27 -3.79 -5.03
C PHE A 352 -2.10 -4.22 -5.93
N ILE A 353 -0.87 -4.19 -5.41
CA ILE A 353 0.34 -4.56 -6.15
C ILE A 353 0.70 -6.00 -5.82
N ASN A 354 0.95 -6.82 -6.84
CA ASN A 354 1.47 -8.16 -6.64
C ASN A 354 2.99 -8.11 -6.37
N TRP A 355 3.38 -8.31 -5.11
CA TRP A 355 4.76 -8.17 -4.65
C TRP A 355 5.56 -9.47 -4.74
N THR A 356 6.71 -9.41 -5.42
CA THR A 356 7.74 -10.46 -5.39
C THR A 356 8.91 -10.01 -4.51
N VAL A 357 9.17 -10.74 -3.42
CA VAL A 357 10.23 -10.41 -2.47
C VAL A 357 11.26 -11.53 -2.35
N GLU A 358 12.53 -11.19 -2.53
CA GLU A 358 13.67 -12.09 -2.45
C GLU A 358 14.72 -11.53 -1.48
N VAL A 359 15.20 -12.36 -0.55
CA VAL A 359 16.29 -12.01 0.37
C VAL A 359 17.34 -13.09 0.36
N ASP A 360 18.55 -12.74 -0.10
CA ASP A 360 19.69 -13.64 -0.20
C ASP A 360 20.72 -13.35 0.90
N PHE A 361 21.19 -14.39 1.59
CA PHE A 361 22.26 -14.28 2.59
C PHE A 361 23.57 -14.83 2.01
N LEU A 362 24.58 -13.99 1.92
CA LEU A 362 25.79 -14.22 1.13
C LEU A 362 27.06 -14.08 1.98
N ASP A 363 28.05 -14.93 1.69
CA ASP A 363 29.43 -14.74 2.14
C ASP A 363 30.11 -13.77 1.17
N ILE A 364 30.61 -12.63 1.65
CA ILE A 364 31.27 -11.64 0.79
C ILE A 364 32.50 -12.22 0.05
N ASP A 365 33.15 -13.24 0.61
CA ASP A 365 34.36 -13.82 0.02
C ASP A 365 34.10 -14.53 -1.32
N ASP A 366 32.85 -14.95 -1.57
CA ASP A 366 32.41 -15.54 -2.83
C ASP A 366 32.09 -14.47 -3.91
N TYR A 367 32.10 -13.18 -3.53
CA TYR A 367 31.69 -12.05 -4.37
C TYR A 367 32.78 -10.96 -4.43
N PRO A 368 33.89 -11.20 -5.16
CA PRO A 368 35.06 -10.31 -5.17
C PRO A 368 34.76 -8.90 -5.69
N ASP A 369 33.81 -8.74 -6.61
CA ASP A 369 33.42 -7.41 -7.12
C ASP A 369 32.72 -6.58 -6.05
N TRP A 370 31.88 -7.20 -5.21
CA TRP A 370 31.24 -6.55 -4.07
C TRP A 370 32.25 -6.20 -2.98
N MET A 371 33.20 -7.10 -2.68
CA MET A 371 34.29 -6.79 -1.76
C MET A 371 35.12 -5.60 -2.24
N ALA A 372 35.49 -5.59 -3.54
CA ALA A 372 36.25 -4.49 -4.11
C ALA A 372 35.49 -3.15 -4.08
N LEU A 373 34.16 -3.16 -4.26
CA LEU A 373 33.32 -1.98 -4.09
C LEU A 373 33.30 -1.51 -2.63
N PHE A 374 33.14 -2.41 -1.67
CA PHE A 374 33.15 -2.08 -0.25
C PHE A 374 34.49 -1.45 0.18
N ASP A 375 35.61 -2.07 -0.22
CA ASP A 375 36.96 -1.57 0.11
C ASP A 375 37.26 -0.21 -0.54
N ARG A 376 36.68 0.08 -1.71
CA ARG A 376 36.88 1.36 -2.41
C ARG A 376 36.16 2.52 -1.72
N ASN A 377 35.06 2.22 -1.03
CA ASN A 377 34.18 3.21 -0.40
C ASN A 377 34.25 3.16 1.13
N SER A 378 35.28 2.54 1.69
CA SER A 378 35.48 2.49 3.14
C SER A 378 36.95 2.63 3.53
N ASP A 379 37.17 3.21 4.70
CA ASP A 379 38.49 3.36 5.32
C ASP A 379 38.51 2.67 6.68
N VAL A 380 39.67 2.13 7.07
CA VAL A 380 39.87 1.60 8.43
C VAL A 380 40.70 2.59 9.23
N ILE A 381 40.07 3.24 10.21
CA ILE A 381 40.70 4.23 11.08
C ILE A 381 40.63 3.72 12.52
N TYR A 382 41.79 3.54 13.15
CA TYR A 382 41.91 2.99 14.52
C TYR A 382 41.15 1.67 14.75
N GLY A 383 41.08 0.82 13.71
CA GLY A 383 40.40 -0.47 13.76
C GLY A 383 38.88 -0.40 13.56
N LYS A 384 38.31 0.80 13.35
CA LYS A 384 36.91 1.01 12.96
C LYS A 384 36.80 1.17 11.46
N THR A 385 35.89 0.45 10.83
CA THR A 385 35.54 0.64 9.42
C THR A 385 34.58 1.82 9.30
N ILE A 386 34.97 2.82 8.53
CA ILE A 386 34.17 4.01 8.23
C ILE A 386 33.80 3.93 6.76
N VAL A 387 32.51 3.79 6.49
CA VAL A 387 31.98 3.74 5.12
C VAL A 387 31.54 5.14 4.68
N ASP A 388 31.95 5.56 3.49
CA ASP A 388 31.36 6.71 2.80
C ASP A 388 30.02 6.27 2.19
N GLY A 389 28.93 6.54 2.91
CA GLY A 389 27.60 6.12 2.51
C GLY A 389 27.15 6.74 1.20
N ALA A 390 27.49 8.01 0.94
CA ALA A 390 27.12 8.69 -0.29
C ALA A 390 27.82 8.07 -1.51
N ALA A 391 29.13 7.88 -1.40
CA ALA A 391 29.93 7.30 -2.49
C ALA A 391 29.49 5.87 -2.79
N MET A 392 29.32 5.04 -1.74
CA MET A 392 28.93 3.65 -1.90
C MET A 392 27.50 3.48 -2.42
N PHE A 393 26.55 4.29 -1.96
CA PHE A 393 25.16 4.28 -2.45
C PHE A 393 25.10 4.61 -3.95
N GLY A 394 25.87 5.60 -4.41
CA GLY A 394 25.98 5.94 -5.83
C GLY A 394 26.68 4.85 -6.65
N ASP A 395 27.79 4.30 -6.15
CA ASP A 395 28.54 3.22 -6.83
C ASP A 395 27.67 1.96 -7.01
N ILE A 396 26.85 1.61 -6.01
CA ILE A 396 25.88 0.52 -6.10
C ILE A 396 24.81 0.83 -7.17
N TYR A 397 24.23 2.03 -7.15
CA TYR A 397 23.18 2.44 -8.09
C TYR A 397 23.63 2.34 -9.55
N ASP A 398 24.82 2.89 -9.83
CA ASP A 398 25.33 2.99 -11.19
C ASP A 398 25.91 1.67 -11.72
N ASN A 399 26.59 0.90 -10.85
CA ASN A 399 27.43 -0.22 -11.29
C ASN A 399 26.92 -1.61 -10.89
N MET A 400 26.25 -1.74 -9.74
CA MET A 400 25.83 -3.05 -9.23
C MET A 400 24.36 -3.33 -9.46
N ARG A 401 23.48 -2.36 -9.15
CA ARG A 401 22.02 -2.48 -9.27
C ARG A 401 21.56 -3.04 -10.63
N PRO A 402 22.06 -2.56 -11.80
CA PRO A 402 21.64 -3.06 -13.11
C PRO A 402 21.94 -4.54 -13.38
N LEU A 403 22.78 -5.19 -12.56
CA LEU A 403 23.11 -6.61 -12.67
C LEU A 403 22.06 -7.52 -12.00
N TYR A 404 21.26 -6.97 -11.09
CA TYR A 404 20.31 -7.74 -10.27
C TYR A 404 18.86 -7.39 -10.57
N VAL A 405 18.62 -6.18 -11.06
CA VAL A 405 17.29 -5.61 -11.29
C VAL A 405 17.30 -4.81 -12.62
N GLY A 406 16.15 -4.67 -13.29
CA GLY A 406 16.01 -3.92 -14.55
C GLY A 406 15.90 -4.76 -15.83
N GLY A 407 15.82 -6.10 -15.70
CA GLY A 407 15.65 -7.04 -16.81
C GLY A 407 14.24 -7.64 -16.95
N GLU A 408 13.36 -7.39 -15.99
CA GLU A 408 11.98 -7.90 -15.91
C GLU A 408 10.96 -6.75 -15.94
N ASP A 409 9.72 -7.03 -16.35
CA ASP A 409 8.65 -6.04 -16.51
C ASP A 409 7.91 -5.81 -15.18
N TYR A 410 8.63 -5.29 -14.17
CA TYR A 410 8.01 -4.82 -12.93
C TYR A 410 7.72 -3.33 -13.02
N GLY A 411 6.54 -2.93 -12.54
CA GLY A 411 6.17 -1.52 -12.49
C GLY A 411 6.93 -0.72 -11.42
N VAL A 412 7.24 -1.37 -10.29
CA VAL A 412 8.09 -0.85 -9.20
C VAL A 412 9.17 -1.87 -8.88
N GLU A 413 10.42 -1.41 -8.74
CA GLU A 413 11.56 -2.30 -8.52
C GLU A 413 12.56 -1.69 -7.54
N VAL A 414 12.71 -2.34 -6.38
CA VAL A 414 13.63 -1.95 -5.31
C VAL A 414 14.76 -2.96 -5.17
N PHE A 415 16.00 -2.46 -5.23
CA PHE A 415 17.20 -3.26 -4.99
C PHE A 415 17.85 -2.89 -3.65
N GLY A 416 17.93 -3.87 -2.76
CA GLY A 416 18.48 -3.71 -1.42
C GLY A 416 19.83 -4.39 -1.23
N VAL A 417 20.69 -3.78 -0.41
CA VAL A 417 21.95 -4.37 0.03
C VAL A 417 22.16 -4.08 1.51
N VAL A 418 22.51 -5.11 2.29
CA VAL A 418 22.84 -5.00 3.70
C VAL A 418 24.27 -5.49 3.92
N PHE A 419 25.13 -4.64 4.46
CA PHE A 419 26.48 -4.99 4.89
C PHE A 419 26.52 -5.19 6.40
N ILE A 420 26.96 -6.38 6.83
CA ILE A 420 27.14 -6.72 8.25
C ILE A 420 28.61 -6.97 8.52
N LYS A 421 29.23 -6.06 9.28
CA LYS A 421 30.66 -6.07 9.61
C LYS A 421 30.90 -5.65 11.05
N LYS A 422 31.87 -6.25 11.75
CA LYS A 422 32.32 -5.80 13.07
C LYS A 422 32.89 -4.39 13.02
N ASN A 423 32.62 -3.62 14.09
CA ASN A 423 33.16 -2.28 14.29
C ASN A 423 33.03 -1.35 13.07
N MET A 424 31.85 -1.35 12.44
CA MET A 424 31.55 -0.55 11.26
C MET A 424 30.61 0.62 11.60
N VAL A 425 30.81 1.75 10.93
CA VAL A 425 29.87 2.86 10.88
C VAL A 425 29.79 3.40 9.46
N MET A 426 28.61 3.88 9.05
CA MET A 426 28.46 4.66 7.83
C MET A 426 28.39 6.15 8.16
N THR A 427 29.09 6.96 7.38
CA THR A 427 28.99 8.42 7.41
C THR A 427 28.31 8.95 6.15
N TYR A 428 27.38 9.88 6.33
CA TYR A 428 26.70 10.60 5.26
C TYR A 428 26.47 12.04 5.72
N ALA A 429 26.75 13.02 4.86
CA ALA A 429 26.61 14.45 5.16
C ALA A 429 27.25 14.89 6.52
N GLY A 430 28.39 14.28 6.89
CA GLY A 430 29.10 14.58 8.13
C GLY A 430 28.49 14.00 9.41
N ARG A 431 27.48 13.12 9.29
CA ARG A 431 26.81 12.45 10.41
C ARG A 431 26.87 10.93 10.24
N THR A 432 26.58 10.21 11.32
CA THR A 432 26.52 8.74 11.30
C THR A 432 25.09 8.25 11.10
N PHE A 433 24.90 7.34 10.15
CA PHE A 433 23.61 6.74 9.82
C PHE A 433 23.77 5.23 9.69
N THR A 434 22.66 4.51 9.56
CA THR A 434 22.67 3.05 9.38
C THR A 434 22.12 2.62 8.01
N GLY A 435 21.26 3.43 7.38
CA GLY A 435 20.66 3.13 6.08
C GLY A 435 20.58 4.37 5.21
N LEU A 436 20.41 4.13 3.90
CA LEU A 436 20.01 5.10 2.90
C LEU A 436 19.02 4.44 1.94
N GLY A 437 18.02 5.19 1.49
CA GLY A 437 16.97 4.74 0.60
C GLY A 437 16.60 5.83 -0.42
N GLY A 438 16.07 5.40 -1.56
CA GLY A 438 15.63 6.31 -2.63
C GLY A 438 15.98 5.80 -4.02
N GLY A 439 15.25 6.26 -5.04
CA GLY A 439 15.52 5.92 -6.44
C GLY A 439 15.39 4.42 -6.76
N GLY A 440 14.52 3.68 -6.06
CA GLY A 440 14.41 2.23 -6.25
C GLY A 440 15.61 1.44 -5.72
N GLN A 441 16.31 1.94 -4.70
CA GLN A 441 17.33 1.17 -3.98
C GLN A 441 17.37 1.46 -2.48
N THR A 442 17.96 0.52 -1.73
CA THR A 442 18.22 0.65 -0.29
C THR A 442 19.61 0.11 0.03
N VAL A 443 20.37 0.78 0.90
CA VAL A 443 21.65 0.24 1.38
C VAL A 443 21.77 0.44 2.89
N ILE A 444 22.07 -0.64 3.60
CA ILE A 444 22.16 -0.68 5.07
C ILE A 444 23.56 -1.10 5.48
N TRP A 445 24.15 -0.36 6.42
CA TRP A 445 25.43 -0.65 7.05
C TRP A 445 25.23 -0.73 8.56
N LYS A 446 25.19 -1.95 9.09
CA LYS A 446 24.99 -2.16 10.53
C LYS A 446 26.09 -3.05 11.08
N SER A 447 26.66 -2.62 12.21
CA SER A 447 27.72 -3.39 12.84
C SER A 447 27.20 -4.67 13.46
N TRP A 448 28.00 -5.73 13.43
CA TRP A 448 27.61 -7.04 13.97
C TRP A 448 27.19 -6.94 15.45
N GLU A 449 27.89 -6.11 16.23
CA GLU A 449 27.64 -5.88 17.65
C GLU A 449 26.25 -5.28 17.94
N ARG A 450 25.59 -4.68 16.95
CA ARG A 450 24.24 -4.11 17.09
C ARG A 450 23.13 -5.12 16.82
N TYR A 451 23.46 -6.33 16.38
CA TYR A 451 22.50 -7.42 16.21
C TYR A 451 22.41 -8.33 17.44
N TYR A 452 23.38 -8.28 18.34
CA TYR A 452 23.48 -9.16 19.50
C TYR A 452 23.68 -8.36 20.78
N LEU A 453 23.31 -8.95 21.92
CA LEU A 453 23.73 -8.45 23.22
C LEU A 453 25.23 -8.71 23.43
N SER A 454 25.77 -8.20 24.54
CA SER A 454 27.21 -8.34 24.87
C SER A 454 27.70 -9.79 25.03
N ASP A 455 26.79 -10.76 25.14
CA ASP A 455 27.12 -12.19 25.12
C ASP A 455 27.45 -12.73 23.71
N GLY A 456 27.19 -11.94 22.66
CA GLY A 456 27.47 -12.27 21.27
C GLY A 456 26.57 -13.35 20.66
N VAL A 457 25.51 -13.77 21.36
CA VAL A 457 24.62 -14.87 20.91
C VAL A 457 23.14 -14.56 21.08
N THR A 458 22.78 -13.75 22.07
CA THR A 458 21.40 -13.33 22.29
C THR A 458 21.06 -12.23 21.29
N ARG A 459 20.05 -12.47 20.46
CA ARG A 459 19.56 -11.51 19.45
C ARG A 459 19.10 -10.22 20.14
N LYS A 460 19.51 -9.07 19.62
CA LYS A 460 19.13 -7.73 20.11
C LYS A 460 18.09 -7.08 19.20
N ALA A 461 18.44 -6.86 17.93
CA ALA A 461 17.58 -6.20 16.94
C ALA A 461 18.02 -6.55 15.51
N GLY A 462 17.07 -6.86 14.63
CA GLY A 462 17.35 -7.17 13.22
C GLY A 462 17.45 -5.94 12.33
N VAL A 463 17.06 -6.06 11.07
CA VAL A 463 17.03 -4.97 10.07
C VAL A 463 15.73 -4.91 9.28
N SER A 464 14.73 -5.74 9.56
CA SER A 464 13.50 -5.74 8.75
C SER A 464 12.80 -4.38 8.74
N VAL A 465 12.69 -3.74 9.89
CA VAL A 465 12.11 -2.39 9.98
C VAL A 465 12.93 -1.37 9.18
N ILE A 466 14.26 -1.39 9.31
CA ILE A 466 15.14 -0.44 8.60
C ILE A 466 15.03 -0.68 7.09
N GLN A 467 15.03 -1.95 6.67
CA GLN A 467 14.83 -2.32 5.28
C GLN A 467 13.48 -1.81 4.76
N LEU A 468 12.41 -1.92 5.54
CA LEU A 468 11.09 -1.39 5.17
C LEU A 468 11.11 0.15 5.07
N HIS A 469 11.67 0.85 6.04
CA HIS A 469 11.86 2.31 6.03
C HIS A 469 12.57 2.79 4.76
N GLU A 470 13.74 2.20 4.46
CA GLU A 470 14.48 2.57 3.25
C GLU A 470 13.74 2.15 1.97
N THR A 471 12.97 1.06 2.01
CA THR A 471 12.14 0.61 0.87
C THR A 471 11.00 1.58 0.60
N MET A 472 10.38 2.14 1.64
CA MET A 472 9.36 3.16 1.52
C MET A 472 9.94 4.44 0.87
N HIS A 473 11.15 4.87 1.26
CA HIS A 473 11.87 5.91 0.52
C HIS A 473 12.10 5.55 -0.95
N ALA A 474 12.46 4.30 -1.23
CA ALA A 474 12.72 3.84 -2.59
C ALA A 474 11.45 3.85 -3.48
N ILE A 475 10.26 3.79 -2.91
CA ILE A 475 8.97 3.83 -3.64
C ILE A 475 8.24 5.17 -3.56
N GLY A 476 8.80 6.19 -2.89
CA GLY A 476 8.32 7.57 -2.96
C GLY A 476 7.95 8.23 -1.63
N PHE A 477 8.04 7.52 -0.51
CA PHE A 477 7.80 8.13 0.79
C PHE A 477 8.94 9.08 1.19
N GLY A 478 8.57 10.25 1.70
CA GLY A 478 9.49 11.09 2.47
C GLY A 478 9.56 10.59 3.91
N HIS A 479 10.32 11.28 4.76
CA HIS A 479 10.15 11.06 6.20
C HIS A 479 8.79 11.62 6.61
N THR A 480 8.05 10.88 7.45
CA THR A 480 6.81 11.36 8.09
C THR A 480 7.04 12.61 8.91
N TRP A 481 8.28 12.83 9.36
CA TRP A 481 8.68 13.99 10.12
C TRP A 481 9.86 14.64 9.39
N GLU A 482 9.64 15.84 8.84
CA GLU A 482 10.74 16.60 8.27
C GLU A 482 11.71 17.02 9.38
N TYR A 483 12.96 17.29 8.99
CA TYR A 483 13.98 17.65 9.94
C TYR A 483 13.55 18.86 10.78
N GLY A 484 13.36 18.60 12.07
CA GLY A 484 12.97 19.53 13.14
C GLY A 484 11.47 19.65 13.41
N HIS A 485 10.67 18.77 12.85
CA HIS A 485 9.23 18.68 13.07
C HIS A 485 8.86 17.29 13.60
N TYR A 486 9.16 17.03 14.87
CA TYR A 486 9.09 15.68 15.47
C TYR A 486 8.08 15.57 16.61
N ALA A 487 7.06 16.44 16.60
CA ALA A 487 6.01 16.47 17.60
C ALA A 487 5.38 15.11 17.92
N GLY A 488 5.41 14.19 16.95
CA GLY A 488 4.78 12.88 17.04
C GLY A 488 5.61 11.77 16.42
N ASP A 489 6.94 11.80 16.57
CA ASP A 489 7.86 10.79 15.99
C ASP A 489 7.75 9.37 16.61
N PHE A 490 6.54 9.04 17.00
CA PHE A 490 6.08 7.85 17.66
C PHE A 490 4.73 7.40 17.07
N SER A 491 4.50 7.68 15.78
CA SER A 491 3.43 7.04 15.02
C SER A 491 3.75 5.56 14.82
N SER A 492 2.72 4.72 14.68
CA SER A 492 2.83 3.27 14.43
C SER A 492 3.32 2.98 12.99
N SER A 493 4.47 3.53 12.62
CA SER A 493 4.98 3.61 11.25
C SER A 493 6.48 3.28 11.21
N PRO A 494 6.98 2.61 10.15
CA PRO A 494 8.41 2.41 10.00
C PRO A 494 9.10 3.71 9.57
N MET A 495 8.35 4.73 9.15
CA MET A 495 8.84 6.05 8.74
C MET A 495 9.06 7.01 9.91
N GLY A 496 8.62 6.64 11.12
CA GLY A 496 9.07 7.26 12.35
C GLY A 496 10.50 6.84 12.72
N TYR A 497 11.26 7.71 13.36
CA TYR A 497 12.64 7.43 13.78
C TYR A 497 12.74 6.79 15.18
N PHE A 498 11.69 6.82 16.02
CA PHE A 498 11.82 6.45 17.44
C PHE A 498 10.87 5.34 17.90
N ALA A 499 9.62 5.30 17.45
CA ALA A 499 8.77 4.13 17.63
C ALA A 499 8.71 3.36 16.32
N PHE A 500 9.67 2.46 16.12
CA PHE A 500 9.58 1.60 14.94
C PHE A 500 8.55 0.51 15.21
N HIS A 501 7.39 0.65 14.60
CA HIS A 501 6.43 -0.43 14.53
C HIS A 501 6.79 -1.41 13.41
N ASN A 502 6.36 -2.66 13.58
CA ASN A 502 6.50 -3.69 12.55
C ASN A 502 5.20 -3.83 11.78
N GLY A 503 4.93 -2.83 10.97
CA GLY A 503 3.70 -2.65 10.20
C GLY A 503 3.75 -1.31 9.48
N THR A 504 2.69 -0.95 8.79
CA THR A 504 2.53 0.38 8.20
C THR A 504 1.35 1.06 8.84
N SER A 505 1.50 2.32 9.26
CA SER A 505 0.40 3.02 9.92
C SER A 505 -0.78 3.20 8.96
N SER A 506 -1.98 3.39 9.52
CA SER A 506 -3.15 3.83 8.76
C SER A 506 -2.84 5.07 7.91
N PHE A 507 -2.02 6.01 8.40
CA PHE A 507 -1.60 7.21 7.67
C PHE A 507 -0.79 6.87 6.41
N ASP A 508 0.17 5.96 6.53
CA ASP A 508 0.98 5.50 5.40
C ASP A 508 0.12 4.77 4.36
N GLN A 509 -0.78 3.90 4.84
CA GLN A 509 -1.71 3.14 4.01
C GLN A 509 -2.66 4.06 3.26
N ASN A 510 -3.31 5.01 3.94
CA ASN A 510 -4.22 5.97 3.32
C ASN A 510 -3.51 6.77 2.24
N TRP A 511 -2.33 7.29 2.54
CA TRP A 511 -1.53 8.05 1.59
C TRP A 511 -1.20 7.23 0.32
N ALA A 512 -0.68 6.01 0.51
CA ALA A 512 -0.30 5.16 -0.61
C ALA A 512 -1.50 4.71 -1.44
N GLN A 513 -2.56 4.26 -0.77
CA GLN A 513 -3.72 3.68 -1.42
C GLN A 513 -4.59 4.74 -2.10
N SER A 514 -4.80 5.91 -1.49
CA SER A 514 -5.56 7.00 -2.09
C SER A 514 -4.90 7.50 -3.38
N THR A 515 -3.58 7.78 -3.33
CA THR A 515 -2.84 8.30 -4.49
C THR A 515 -2.69 7.28 -5.61
N TYR A 516 -2.58 5.99 -5.28
CA TYR A 516 -2.63 4.90 -6.27
C TYR A 516 -4.00 4.85 -6.97
N LEU A 517 -5.08 4.93 -6.20
CA LEU A 517 -6.45 4.87 -6.72
C LEU A 517 -6.83 6.08 -7.55
N ASP A 518 -6.37 7.28 -7.20
CA ASP A 518 -6.59 8.49 -8.02
C ASP A 518 -5.95 8.35 -9.41
N GLN A 519 -4.73 7.80 -9.48
CA GLN A 519 -4.06 7.53 -10.75
C GLN A 519 -4.80 6.47 -11.57
N MET A 520 -5.25 5.40 -10.93
CA MET A 520 -6.05 4.35 -11.58
C MET A 520 -7.38 4.91 -12.11
N ALA A 521 -8.10 5.70 -11.31
CA ALA A 521 -9.37 6.31 -11.69
C ALA A 521 -9.20 7.27 -12.87
N ALA A 522 -8.15 8.08 -12.86
CA ALA A 522 -7.81 8.98 -13.96
C ALA A 522 -7.51 8.21 -15.26
N GLU A 523 -6.75 7.12 -15.19
CA GLU A 523 -6.45 6.27 -16.34
C GLU A 523 -7.71 5.61 -16.90
N VAL A 524 -8.48 4.92 -16.05
CA VAL A 524 -9.72 4.22 -16.46
C VAL A 524 -10.73 5.20 -17.07
N SER A 525 -10.90 6.38 -16.47
CA SER A 525 -11.82 7.41 -16.97
C SER A 525 -11.36 7.98 -18.31
N SER A 526 -10.07 8.33 -18.42
CA SER A 526 -9.49 8.84 -19.67
C SER A 526 -9.60 7.82 -20.81
N GLU A 527 -9.32 6.54 -20.55
CA GLU A 527 -9.47 5.49 -21.55
C GLU A 527 -10.93 5.28 -21.96
N LEU A 528 -11.86 5.29 -21.00
CA LEU A 528 -13.30 5.17 -21.26
C LEU A 528 -13.81 6.31 -22.13
N GLU A 529 -13.45 7.56 -21.80
CA GLU A 529 -13.82 8.75 -22.57
C GLU A 529 -13.22 8.73 -23.98
N ASN A 530 -11.92 8.38 -24.09
CA ASN A 530 -11.23 8.30 -25.36
C ASN A 530 -11.89 7.25 -26.28
N GLU A 531 -12.16 6.05 -25.78
CA GLU A 531 -12.86 5.02 -26.55
C GLU A 531 -14.27 5.46 -26.93
N TRP A 532 -15.03 6.01 -25.98
CA TRP A 532 -16.40 6.49 -26.24
C TRP A 532 -16.45 7.59 -27.31
N SER A 533 -15.43 8.46 -27.37
CA SER A 533 -15.33 9.52 -28.38
C SER A 533 -15.21 8.99 -29.82
N THR A 534 -14.72 7.75 -29.98
CA THR A 534 -14.61 7.08 -31.29
C THR A 534 -15.92 6.43 -31.74
N VAL A 535 -16.88 6.28 -30.82
CA VAL A 535 -18.19 5.75 -31.13
C VAL A 535 -18.93 6.77 -31.99
N GLY A 536 -19.33 6.38 -33.19
CA GLY A 536 -20.09 7.25 -34.10
C GLY A 536 -21.41 7.76 -33.46
N GLN A 537 -22.15 8.59 -34.20
CA GLN A 537 -23.37 9.26 -33.69
C GLN A 537 -24.47 8.33 -33.14
N THR A 538 -24.37 7.01 -33.31
CA THR A 538 -25.33 6.05 -32.77
C THR A 538 -24.59 4.81 -32.23
N PRO A 539 -24.26 4.78 -30.92
CA PRO A 539 -23.69 3.60 -30.27
C PRO A 539 -24.60 2.38 -30.45
N SER A 540 -24.00 1.19 -30.49
CA SER A 540 -24.78 -0.05 -30.32
C SER A 540 -25.41 -0.07 -28.92
N PRO A 541 -26.61 -0.64 -28.72
CA PRO A 541 -27.22 -0.73 -27.39
C PRO A 541 -26.34 -1.40 -26.34
N ARG A 542 -25.46 -2.33 -26.78
CA ARG A 542 -24.51 -3.04 -25.93
C ARG A 542 -23.34 -2.16 -25.52
N ALA A 543 -22.75 -1.42 -26.46
CA ALA A 543 -21.72 -0.43 -26.15
C ALA A 543 -22.25 0.65 -25.21
N ALA A 544 -23.48 1.14 -25.44
CA ALA A 544 -24.13 2.10 -24.54
C ALA A 544 -24.40 1.53 -23.14
N LEU A 545 -24.81 0.26 -23.04
CA LEU A 545 -24.99 -0.41 -21.75
C LEU A 545 -23.65 -0.58 -21.02
N ALA A 546 -22.61 -1.05 -21.70
CA ALA A 546 -21.29 -1.24 -21.11
C ALA A 546 -20.68 0.10 -20.63
N HIS A 547 -20.78 1.16 -21.44
CA HIS A 547 -20.38 2.51 -21.04
C HIS A 547 -21.13 2.98 -19.79
N LYS A 548 -22.47 2.82 -19.77
CA LYS A 548 -23.28 3.16 -18.61
C LYS A 548 -22.84 2.40 -17.35
N ARG A 549 -22.57 1.09 -17.47
CA ARG A 549 -22.09 0.29 -16.33
C ARG A 549 -20.72 0.72 -15.84
N ALA A 550 -19.80 1.06 -16.75
CA ALA A 550 -18.49 1.58 -16.36
C ALA A 550 -18.62 2.88 -15.56
N LEU A 551 -19.46 3.82 -16.03
CA LEU A 551 -19.76 5.07 -15.30
C LEU A 551 -20.41 4.81 -13.94
N GLU A 552 -21.38 3.89 -13.86
CA GLU A 552 -21.98 3.51 -12.56
C GLU A 552 -20.93 2.99 -11.56
N MET A 553 -19.93 2.22 -12.01
CA MET A 553 -18.83 1.77 -11.13
C MET A 553 -17.89 2.90 -10.73
N ILE A 554 -17.60 3.85 -11.62
CA ILE A 554 -16.76 5.03 -11.32
C ILE A 554 -17.48 5.95 -10.32
N ASP A 555 -18.81 6.13 -10.46
CA ASP A 555 -19.62 6.90 -9.51
C ASP A 555 -19.64 6.23 -8.12
N GLU A 556 -19.79 4.89 -8.07
CA GLU A 556 -19.72 4.12 -6.82
C GLU A 556 -18.30 4.15 -6.21
N PHE A 557 -17.24 4.23 -7.02
CA PHE A 557 -15.86 4.32 -6.57
C PHE A 557 -15.66 5.56 -5.70
N VAL A 558 -16.15 6.73 -6.13
CA VAL A 558 -16.04 7.98 -5.37
C VAL A 558 -16.65 7.82 -3.98
N GLN A 559 -17.80 7.16 -3.87
CA GLN A 559 -18.41 6.90 -2.58
C GLN A 559 -17.56 5.99 -1.69
N GLN A 560 -16.91 4.94 -2.23
CA GLN A 560 -16.04 4.08 -1.41
C GLN A 560 -14.74 4.78 -1.02
N PHE A 561 -14.20 5.61 -1.91
CA PHE A 561 -13.05 6.46 -1.65
C PHE A 561 -13.34 7.44 -0.49
N ASP A 562 -14.49 8.12 -0.53
CA ASP A 562 -14.93 9.05 0.52
C ASP A 562 -15.24 8.37 1.87
N ASN A 563 -15.31 7.04 1.91
CA ASN A 563 -15.43 6.25 3.14
C ASN A 563 -14.10 5.58 3.54
N MET A 564 -12.99 5.92 2.86
CA MET A 564 -11.67 5.32 3.04
C MET A 564 -11.67 3.79 2.89
N ASN A 565 -12.62 3.24 2.12
CA ASN A 565 -12.71 1.82 1.82
C ASN A 565 -11.93 1.52 0.54
N TRP A 566 -10.60 1.59 0.66
CA TRP A 566 -9.67 1.51 -0.47
C TRP A 566 -9.80 0.20 -1.27
N SER A 567 -10.03 -0.92 -0.59
CA SER A 567 -10.21 -2.22 -1.26
C SER A 567 -11.48 -2.27 -2.11
N ALA A 568 -12.61 -1.78 -1.59
CA ALA A 568 -13.85 -1.74 -2.38
C ALA A 568 -13.77 -0.71 -3.52
N ALA A 569 -13.08 0.42 -3.29
CA ALA A 569 -12.81 1.42 -4.30
C ALA A 569 -11.96 0.83 -5.46
N HIS A 570 -10.90 0.10 -5.14
CA HIS A 570 -10.08 -0.64 -6.12
C HIS A 570 -10.93 -1.63 -6.94
N ASP A 571 -11.73 -2.47 -6.27
CA ASP A 571 -12.58 -3.46 -6.94
C ASP A 571 -13.58 -2.82 -7.92
N LEU A 572 -14.11 -1.65 -7.58
CA LEU A 572 -15.00 -0.88 -8.45
C LEU A 572 -14.28 -0.37 -9.70
N LEU A 573 -13.04 0.13 -9.57
CA LEU A 573 -12.23 0.55 -10.73
C LEU A 573 -11.86 -0.64 -11.62
N MET A 574 -11.51 -1.80 -11.03
CA MET A 574 -11.29 -3.04 -11.79
C MET A 574 -12.55 -3.46 -12.58
N ARG A 575 -13.73 -3.35 -11.96
CA ARG A 575 -15.01 -3.62 -12.63
C ARG A 575 -15.33 -2.57 -13.71
N ALA A 576 -14.98 -1.31 -13.49
CA ALA A 576 -15.10 -0.27 -14.51
C ALA A 576 -14.21 -0.58 -15.72
N GLN A 577 -12.96 -1.00 -15.51
CA GLN A 577 -12.04 -1.42 -16.57
C GLN A 577 -12.54 -2.67 -17.32
N TYR A 578 -13.14 -3.62 -16.61
CA TYR A 578 -13.82 -4.76 -17.23
C TYR A 578 -14.98 -4.30 -18.13
N TRP A 579 -15.84 -3.38 -17.68
CA TRP A 579 -16.93 -2.84 -18.50
C TRP A 579 -16.44 -1.96 -19.65
N LYS A 580 -15.34 -1.24 -19.48
CA LYS A 580 -14.65 -0.53 -20.57
C LYS A 580 -14.21 -1.52 -21.65
N THR A 581 -13.57 -2.63 -21.26
CA THR A 581 -13.16 -3.69 -22.18
C THR A 581 -14.37 -4.29 -22.93
N LYS A 582 -15.50 -4.51 -22.23
CA LYS A 582 -16.77 -4.91 -22.86
C LYS A 582 -17.27 -3.89 -23.87
N MET A 583 -17.18 -2.60 -23.54
CA MET A 583 -17.56 -1.51 -24.43
C MET A 583 -16.71 -1.53 -25.70
N HIS A 584 -15.38 -1.61 -25.57
CA HIS A 584 -14.43 -1.73 -26.69
C HIS A 584 -14.87 -2.81 -27.68
N TYR A 585 -15.07 -4.04 -27.19
CA TYR A 585 -15.47 -5.15 -28.04
C TYR A 585 -16.88 -4.98 -28.61
N ALA A 586 -17.82 -4.41 -27.86
CA ALA A 586 -19.18 -4.17 -28.33
C ALA A 586 -19.27 -3.07 -29.42
N ILE A 587 -18.21 -2.26 -29.57
CA ILE A 587 -18.06 -1.28 -30.67
C ILE A 587 -17.59 -1.97 -31.94
N ILE A 588 -16.59 -2.87 -31.83
CA ILE A 588 -15.93 -3.48 -32.99
C ILE A 588 -16.56 -4.81 -33.43
N ASP A 589 -17.33 -5.48 -32.57
CA ASP A 589 -17.91 -6.80 -32.81
C ASP A 589 -19.44 -6.84 -32.71
N ASN A 590 -20.09 -7.18 -33.83
CA ASN A 590 -21.55 -7.38 -33.93
C ASN A 590 -21.93 -8.81 -34.34
N GLU A 591 -20.99 -9.75 -34.35
CA GLU A 591 -21.26 -11.15 -34.70
C GLU A 591 -21.27 -12.03 -33.46
N ALA A 592 -22.26 -12.92 -33.35
CA ALA A 592 -22.31 -13.88 -32.26
C ALA A 592 -21.15 -14.90 -32.33
N PRO A 593 -20.63 -15.35 -31.16
CA PRO A 593 -19.63 -16.39 -31.13
C PRO A 593 -20.19 -17.68 -31.74
N ARG A 594 -19.31 -18.56 -32.21
CA ARG A 594 -19.70 -19.83 -32.83
C ARG A 594 -19.46 -20.98 -31.87
N ILE A 595 -20.50 -21.77 -31.63
CA ILE A 595 -20.39 -23.06 -30.96
C ILE A 595 -19.90 -24.05 -32.02
N LEU A 596 -18.65 -24.51 -31.88
CA LEU A 596 -18.01 -25.39 -32.85
C LEU A 596 -18.33 -26.86 -32.55
N ASN A 597 -18.31 -27.22 -31.27
CA ASN A 597 -18.58 -28.58 -30.83
C ASN A 597 -19.08 -28.60 -29.38
N VAL A 598 -19.97 -29.56 -29.07
CA VAL A 598 -20.41 -29.88 -27.72
C VAL A 598 -20.29 -31.39 -27.56
N THR A 599 -19.49 -31.84 -26.60
CA THR A 599 -19.23 -33.26 -26.33
C THR A 599 -19.63 -33.60 -24.90
N VAL A 600 -20.18 -34.80 -24.73
CA VAL A 600 -20.63 -35.35 -23.44
C VAL A 600 -19.72 -36.56 -23.13
N SER A 601 -19.15 -36.63 -21.93
CA SER A 601 -18.25 -37.73 -21.55
C SER A 601 -18.41 -38.14 -20.09
N PRO A 602 -18.76 -39.39 -19.77
CA PRO A 602 -19.16 -40.45 -20.71
C PRO A 602 -20.49 -40.10 -21.41
N ASP A 603 -20.78 -40.77 -22.53
CA ASP A 603 -22.07 -40.67 -23.25
C ASP A 603 -23.20 -41.40 -22.48
N ASN A 604 -23.32 -41.09 -21.19
CA ASN A 604 -24.31 -41.59 -20.26
C ASN A 604 -24.60 -40.50 -19.21
N VAL A 605 -25.73 -39.81 -19.35
CA VAL A 605 -26.14 -38.75 -18.42
C VAL A 605 -26.63 -39.27 -17.06
N PHE A 606 -26.78 -40.58 -16.89
CA PHE A 606 -27.23 -41.19 -15.64
C PHE A 606 -26.08 -41.50 -14.66
N ASP A 607 -24.83 -41.30 -15.08
CA ASP A 607 -23.63 -41.25 -14.23
C ASP A 607 -23.14 -39.80 -14.13
N VAL A 608 -22.09 -39.52 -13.34
CA VAL A 608 -21.39 -38.22 -13.42
C VAL A 608 -20.83 -38.06 -14.84
N PHE A 609 -21.05 -36.90 -15.45
CA PHE A 609 -20.62 -36.64 -16.82
C PHE A 609 -20.11 -35.22 -17.00
N ASP A 610 -19.18 -35.08 -17.94
CA ASP A 610 -18.56 -33.82 -18.30
C ASP A 610 -19.20 -33.30 -19.59
N ILE A 611 -19.47 -32.00 -19.62
CA ILE A 611 -19.79 -31.28 -20.84
C ILE A 611 -18.54 -30.52 -21.27
N MET A 612 -18.06 -30.81 -22.47
CA MET A 612 -16.95 -30.10 -23.10
C MET A 612 -17.46 -29.28 -24.28
N VAL A 613 -17.27 -27.97 -24.24
CA VAL A 613 -17.68 -27.03 -25.29
C VAL A 613 -16.46 -26.41 -25.94
N THR A 614 -16.38 -26.51 -27.27
CA THR A 614 -15.43 -25.74 -28.08
C THR A 614 -16.18 -24.61 -28.75
N ALA A 615 -15.75 -23.38 -28.51
CA ALA A 615 -16.34 -22.19 -29.09
C ALA A 615 -15.26 -21.23 -29.59
N SER A 616 -15.59 -20.42 -30.60
CA SER A 616 -14.70 -19.41 -31.15
C SER A 616 -15.43 -18.09 -31.35
N GLY A 617 -14.76 -16.99 -31.02
CA GLY A 617 -15.22 -15.65 -31.34
C GLY A 617 -14.90 -15.23 -32.78
N THR A 618 -15.70 -14.32 -33.33
CA THR A 618 -15.58 -13.82 -34.70
C THR A 618 -14.94 -12.43 -34.78
N GLY A 619 -15.13 -11.58 -33.77
CA GLY A 619 -14.45 -10.28 -33.62
C GLY A 619 -13.93 -10.00 -32.21
N SER A 620 -14.41 -10.73 -31.21
CA SER A 620 -14.01 -10.66 -29.81
C SER A 620 -13.82 -12.07 -29.24
N PRO A 621 -12.94 -12.29 -28.25
CA PRO A 621 -12.76 -13.61 -27.65
C PRO A 621 -14.04 -14.13 -26.99
N VAL A 622 -14.18 -15.45 -26.86
CA VAL A 622 -15.22 -16.05 -26.02
C VAL A 622 -14.92 -15.68 -24.57
N GLU A 623 -15.93 -15.17 -23.87
CA GLU A 623 -15.82 -14.75 -22.48
C GLU A 623 -16.32 -15.84 -21.54
N ARG A 624 -17.52 -16.37 -21.79
CA ARG A 624 -18.17 -17.33 -20.89
C ARG A 624 -18.94 -18.36 -21.67
N VAL A 625 -18.93 -19.58 -21.16
CA VAL A 625 -19.82 -20.66 -21.60
C VAL A 625 -20.67 -21.10 -20.41
N HIS A 626 -21.97 -20.96 -20.58
CA HIS A 626 -22.99 -21.28 -19.60
C HIS A 626 -23.86 -22.44 -20.10
N LEU A 627 -24.26 -23.31 -19.19
CA LEU A 627 -25.05 -24.51 -19.48
C LEU A 627 -26.33 -24.48 -18.65
N ALA A 628 -27.48 -24.64 -19.30
CA ALA A 628 -28.75 -24.88 -18.64
C ALA A 628 -29.21 -26.31 -18.96
N LEU A 629 -29.23 -27.18 -17.95
CA LEU A 629 -29.70 -28.56 -18.03
C LEU A 629 -31.18 -28.62 -17.64
N ASP A 630 -32.05 -28.93 -18.60
CA ASP A 630 -33.49 -29.17 -18.41
C ASP A 630 -33.76 -30.68 -18.29
N VAL A 631 -34.21 -31.12 -17.12
CA VAL A 631 -34.65 -32.48 -16.83
C VAL A 631 -36.14 -32.46 -16.54
N ASP A 632 -36.95 -32.98 -17.46
CA ASP A 632 -38.42 -33.03 -17.36
C ASP A 632 -39.09 -31.69 -16.97
N GLY A 633 -38.54 -30.56 -17.43
CA GLY A 633 -39.05 -29.21 -17.14
C GLY A 633 -38.43 -28.54 -15.92
N SER A 634 -37.51 -29.21 -15.21
CA SER A 634 -36.71 -28.60 -14.14
C SER A 634 -35.34 -28.21 -14.67
N THR A 635 -34.98 -26.93 -14.56
CA THR A 635 -33.70 -26.41 -15.06
C THR A 635 -32.68 -26.25 -13.94
N ALA A 636 -31.43 -26.64 -14.22
CA ALA A 636 -30.25 -26.36 -13.39
C ALA A 636 -29.15 -25.72 -14.24
N ASP A 637 -28.47 -24.73 -13.68
CA ASP A 637 -27.50 -23.90 -14.38
C ASP A 637 -26.06 -24.21 -13.94
N TYR A 638 -25.12 -24.24 -14.88
CA TYR A 638 -23.70 -24.54 -14.64
C TYR A 638 -22.81 -23.61 -15.47
N ASP A 639 -21.71 -23.16 -14.88
CA ASP A 639 -20.66 -22.44 -15.60
C ASP A 639 -19.52 -23.38 -15.96
N CYS A 640 -18.95 -23.19 -17.15
CA CYS A 640 -17.79 -23.95 -17.60
C CYS A 640 -16.49 -23.26 -17.22
N GLU A 641 -15.47 -24.04 -16.90
CA GLU A 641 -14.08 -23.59 -16.73
C GLU A 641 -13.30 -23.77 -18.03
N TYR A 642 -12.48 -22.77 -18.39
CA TYR A 642 -11.64 -22.85 -19.59
C TYR A 642 -10.27 -23.42 -19.27
N ASN A 643 -9.92 -24.55 -19.88
CA ASN A 643 -8.62 -25.21 -19.65
C ASN A 643 -7.51 -24.81 -20.65
N GLY A 644 -7.72 -23.73 -21.40
CA GLY A 644 -6.82 -23.27 -22.45
C GLY A 644 -7.20 -23.72 -23.87
N HIS A 645 -8.07 -24.74 -24.01
CA HIS A 645 -8.53 -25.25 -25.31
C HIS A 645 -10.04 -25.49 -25.39
N VAL A 646 -10.66 -25.94 -24.30
CA VAL A 646 -12.10 -26.24 -24.22
C VAL A 646 -12.68 -25.75 -22.90
N TRP A 647 -13.97 -25.46 -22.92
CA TRP A 647 -14.76 -25.11 -21.75
C TRP A 647 -15.38 -26.38 -21.17
N VAL A 648 -15.18 -26.64 -19.88
CA VAL A 648 -15.58 -27.89 -19.23
C VAL A 648 -16.48 -27.61 -18.03
N ALA A 649 -17.57 -28.36 -17.90
CA ALA A 649 -18.38 -28.39 -16.69
C ALA A 649 -18.62 -29.84 -16.26
N HIS A 650 -18.51 -30.10 -14.96
CA HIS A 650 -18.76 -31.40 -14.34
C HIS A 650 -20.20 -31.44 -13.81
N LEU A 651 -21.05 -32.28 -14.40
CA LEU A 651 -22.46 -32.34 -14.07
C LEU A 651 -22.77 -33.63 -13.26
N PRO A 652 -23.66 -33.53 -12.25
CA PRO A 652 -24.11 -34.70 -11.50
C PRO A 652 -24.98 -35.62 -12.36
N PRO A 653 -25.14 -36.90 -11.96
CA PRO A 653 -26.01 -37.84 -12.65
C PRO A 653 -27.47 -37.35 -12.65
N VAL A 654 -28.12 -37.52 -13.80
CA VAL A 654 -29.56 -37.29 -13.97
C VAL A 654 -30.34 -38.50 -13.45
N ASN A 655 -31.55 -38.26 -12.94
CA ASN A 655 -32.44 -39.34 -12.49
C ASN A 655 -32.74 -40.33 -13.64
N THR A 656 -32.59 -41.63 -13.40
CA THR A 656 -32.90 -42.69 -14.36
C THR A 656 -34.38 -42.75 -14.75
N GLU A 657 -35.27 -42.13 -13.98
CA GLU A 657 -36.69 -41.99 -14.32
C GLU A 657 -36.98 -40.79 -15.25
N ALA A 658 -35.96 -40.00 -15.62
CA ALA A 658 -36.15 -38.83 -16.47
C ALA A 658 -36.66 -39.24 -17.85
N SER A 659 -37.68 -38.55 -18.36
CA SER A 659 -38.23 -38.80 -19.70
C SER A 659 -37.57 -37.96 -20.80
N LEU A 660 -37.02 -36.80 -20.43
CA LEU A 660 -36.34 -35.88 -21.33
C LEU A 660 -35.23 -35.13 -20.59
N VAL A 661 -34.03 -35.13 -21.19
CA VAL A 661 -32.87 -34.36 -20.74
C VAL A 661 -32.38 -33.52 -21.91
N ARG A 662 -32.47 -32.20 -21.75
CA ARG A 662 -31.98 -31.22 -22.73
C ARG A 662 -30.91 -30.36 -22.09
N LEU A 663 -29.90 -30.03 -22.89
CA LEU A 663 -28.83 -29.12 -22.51
C LEU A 663 -28.86 -27.93 -23.45
N THR A 664 -29.07 -26.74 -22.90
CA THR A 664 -28.86 -25.49 -23.62
C THR A 664 -27.48 -24.95 -23.28
N VAL A 665 -26.63 -24.88 -24.29
CA VAL A 665 -25.31 -24.25 -24.20
C VAL A 665 -25.45 -22.81 -24.68
N THR A 666 -25.11 -21.83 -23.84
CA THR A 666 -25.03 -20.41 -24.18
C THR A 666 -23.59 -19.96 -24.11
N VAL A 667 -23.08 -19.43 -25.22
CA VAL A 667 -21.73 -18.87 -25.32
C VAL A 667 -21.85 -17.37 -25.47
N SER A 668 -21.22 -16.61 -24.58
CA SER A 668 -21.07 -15.16 -24.67
C SER A 668 -19.64 -14.78 -25.05
N ASP A 669 -19.51 -13.73 -25.86
CA ASP A 669 -18.21 -13.12 -26.16
C ASP A 669 -18.01 -11.81 -25.38
N TRP A 670 -16.80 -11.24 -25.49
CA TRP A 670 -16.50 -9.94 -24.88
C TRP A 670 -17.30 -8.80 -25.52
N GLY A 671 -17.74 -8.92 -26.77
CA GLY A 671 -18.67 -7.99 -27.40
C GLY A 671 -20.08 -8.01 -26.81
N MET A 672 -20.38 -8.91 -25.88
CA MET A 672 -21.72 -9.16 -25.32
C MET A 672 -22.71 -9.72 -26.35
N ASN A 673 -22.22 -10.38 -27.41
CA ASN A 673 -23.05 -11.22 -28.26
C ASN A 673 -23.22 -12.59 -27.62
N ASN A 674 -24.34 -13.24 -27.90
CA ASN A 674 -24.61 -14.60 -27.43
C ASN A 674 -24.96 -15.51 -28.60
N ALA A 675 -24.45 -16.72 -28.58
CA ALA A 675 -24.98 -17.84 -29.35
C ALA A 675 -25.53 -18.89 -28.41
N SER A 676 -26.57 -19.60 -28.81
CA SER A 676 -27.09 -20.71 -28.02
C SER A 676 -27.46 -21.89 -28.89
N GLN A 677 -27.15 -23.08 -28.39
CA GLN A 677 -27.48 -24.36 -29.02
C GLN A 677 -28.12 -25.25 -27.97
N THR A 678 -29.29 -25.79 -28.27
CA THR A 678 -29.91 -26.82 -27.43
C THR A 678 -29.68 -28.19 -28.05
N ILE A 679 -29.13 -29.11 -27.27
CA ILE A 679 -28.96 -30.52 -27.63
C ILE A 679 -29.82 -31.39 -26.72
N THR A 680 -30.40 -32.45 -27.27
CA THR A 680 -31.11 -33.46 -26.48
C THR A 680 -30.11 -34.52 -26.08
N LEU A 681 -29.84 -34.62 -24.78
CA LEU A 681 -28.90 -35.61 -24.23
C LEU A 681 -29.59 -36.96 -24.05
N PHE A 682 -30.87 -36.94 -23.67
CA PHE A 682 -31.69 -38.13 -23.53
C PHE A 682 -33.15 -37.80 -23.83
N GLU A 683 -33.84 -38.71 -24.51
CA GLU A 683 -35.29 -38.65 -24.72
C GLU A 683 -35.80 -40.09 -24.74
N ASP A 684 -36.71 -40.42 -23.83
CA ASP A 684 -37.39 -41.71 -23.83
C ASP A 684 -38.34 -41.76 -25.03
N LYS A 685 -37.85 -42.29 -26.16
CA LYS A 685 -38.69 -42.46 -27.34
C LYS A 685 -39.72 -43.54 -27.02
N PRO A 686 -41.03 -43.24 -27.04
CA PRO A 686 -42.03 -44.28 -26.87
C PRO A 686 -41.82 -45.32 -27.97
N THR A 687 -41.55 -46.55 -27.55
CA THR A 687 -41.52 -47.73 -28.41
C THR A 687 -42.93 -48.00 -28.91
N HIS A 688 -43.41 -47.19 -29.86
CA HIS A 688 -44.53 -47.56 -30.71
C HIS A 688 -44.03 -48.62 -31.72
N GLU A 689 -43.80 -49.84 -31.23
CA GLU A 689 -44.03 -50.99 -32.09
C GLU A 689 -45.50 -50.95 -32.54
N PRO A 690 -45.81 -50.98 -33.85
CA PRO A 690 -47.18 -51.01 -34.31
C PRO A 690 -47.79 -52.35 -33.90
N TYR A 691 -48.63 -52.34 -32.86
CA TYR A 691 -49.40 -53.49 -32.42
C TYR A 691 -50.16 -54.14 -33.60
N PRO A 692 -50.12 -55.47 -33.77
CA PRO A 692 -50.74 -56.22 -34.88
C PRO A 692 -52.28 -56.17 -34.95
N MET A 693 -52.94 -55.40 -34.08
CA MET A 693 -54.40 -55.32 -33.99
C MET A 693 -55.03 -54.55 -35.17
N VAL A 694 -54.31 -53.61 -35.79
CA VAL A 694 -54.81 -52.84 -36.96
C VAL A 694 -54.86 -53.70 -38.23
N ILE A 695 -53.93 -54.64 -38.40
CA ILE A 695 -53.94 -55.58 -39.54
C ILE A 695 -55.11 -56.56 -39.42
N ALA A 696 -55.45 -57.02 -38.20
CA ALA A 696 -56.58 -57.92 -37.97
C ALA A 696 -57.93 -57.28 -38.28
N VAL A 697 -58.17 -56.03 -37.86
CA VAL A 697 -59.44 -55.32 -38.11
C VAL A 697 -59.60 -54.98 -39.59
N THR A 698 -58.53 -54.61 -40.28
CA THR A 698 -58.57 -54.29 -41.71
C THR A 698 -58.83 -55.55 -42.56
N ALA A 699 -58.24 -56.69 -42.20
CA ALA A 699 -58.46 -57.97 -42.89
C ALA A 699 -59.89 -58.51 -42.71
N VAL A 700 -60.46 -58.43 -41.50
CA VAL A 700 -61.85 -58.86 -41.24
C VAL A 700 -62.85 -57.98 -41.99
N THR A 701 -62.59 -56.67 -42.07
CA THR A 701 -63.46 -55.74 -42.81
C THR A 701 -63.42 -56.02 -44.33
N LEU A 702 -62.23 -56.31 -44.89
CA LEU A 702 -62.10 -56.64 -46.31
C LEU A 702 -62.78 -57.97 -46.69
N VAL A 703 -62.69 -58.99 -45.84
CA VAL A 703 -63.36 -60.29 -46.04
C VAL A 703 -64.87 -60.15 -45.96
N THR A 704 -65.37 -59.32 -45.03
CA THR A 704 -66.81 -59.09 -44.87
C THR A 704 -67.39 -58.33 -46.06
N VAL A 705 -66.68 -57.31 -46.55
CA VAL A 705 -67.09 -56.55 -47.76
C VAL A 705 -67.05 -57.45 -49.00
N MET A 706 -66.02 -58.28 -49.18
CA MET A 706 -65.99 -59.24 -50.30
C MET A 706 -67.11 -60.27 -50.22
N ALA A 707 -67.44 -60.79 -49.04
CA ALA A 707 -68.54 -61.73 -48.86
C ALA A 707 -69.90 -61.10 -49.25
N VAL A 708 -70.13 -59.85 -48.85
CA VAL A 708 -71.35 -59.10 -49.22
C VAL A 708 -71.42 -58.85 -50.74
N VAL A 709 -70.30 -58.49 -51.37
CA VAL A 709 -70.23 -58.30 -52.84
C VAL A 709 -70.48 -59.62 -53.58
N VAL A 710 -69.92 -60.75 -53.12
CA VAL A 710 -70.15 -62.07 -53.71
C VAL A 710 -71.61 -62.52 -53.55
N VAL A 711 -72.23 -62.29 -52.39
CA VAL A 711 -73.66 -62.59 -52.16
C VAL A 711 -74.56 -61.71 -53.05
N LEU A 712 -74.25 -60.42 -53.17
CA LEU A 712 -75.00 -59.50 -54.04
C LEU A 712 -74.85 -59.87 -55.52
N LEU A 713 -73.65 -60.25 -55.98
CA LEU A 713 -73.42 -60.71 -57.35
C LEU A 713 -74.07 -62.08 -57.63
N TRP A 714 -74.10 -62.98 -56.64
CA TRP A 714 -74.80 -64.27 -56.75
C TRP A 714 -76.32 -64.10 -56.83
N HIS A 715 -76.91 -63.19 -56.04
CA HIS A 715 -78.33 -62.87 -56.12
C HIS A 715 -78.71 -62.21 -57.46
N ARG A 716 -77.84 -61.36 -58.01
CA ARG A 716 -78.04 -60.73 -59.33
C ARG A 716 -78.01 -61.73 -60.48
N ARG A 717 -77.30 -62.86 -60.35
CA ARG A 717 -77.23 -63.93 -61.35
C ARG A 717 -78.45 -64.88 -61.32
N ARG A 718 -79.18 -64.96 -60.20
CA ARG A 718 -80.40 -65.79 -60.08
C ARG A 718 -81.70 -65.08 -60.49
N ALA A 719 -81.70 -63.75 -60.63
CA ALA A 719 -82.86 -62.98 -61.08
C ALA A 719 -82.91 -62.77 -62.61
N GLY A 720 -82.08 -63.48 -63.37
CA GLY A 720 -81.97 -63.40 -64.83
C GLY A 720 -82.01 -64.75 -65.55
N LEU A 721 -82.75 -65.72 -65.00
CA LEU A 721 -83.17 -66.97 -65.65
C LEU A 721 -84.63 -67.26 -65.30
#